data_AF-Q86LL4-F1
#
_entry.id   AF-Q86LL4-F1
#
_cell.length_a   1.000
_cell.length_b   1.000
_cell.length_c   1.000
_cell.angle_alpha   90.00
_cell.angle_beta   90.00
_cell.angle_gamma   90.00
#
_symmetry.space_group_name_H-M   'P 1'
#
loop_
_entity.id
_entity.type
_entity.pdbx_description
1 polymer ?
#
loop_
_entity_poly.entity_id
_entity_poly.type
_entity_poly.pdbx_seq_one_letter_code
_entity_poly.pdbx_strand_id
1 'polypeptide(L)'
;MISALLLLLLVAASAAYTEEQLSCLYRLYDETGGENWHVKTHWPPPELRVFPHDPCTFAGITCSKKKDIEMIILSGNNLVGSLPGCLHVFDVTDMEFSTNQLYGEFPRVNCSRLDTLYYKFNKFTSLPENICDCHSLQYLHVEYNDMSGHVFPSCLLERSEQFGIFYAVNNNLYLDSKAKYTPASTNFIAGGNDLHLDFSTASLAKSPDTTMLDISATKSKGHISFPELFNKYSSVKELNLQGNLFTGDPFTTETLKPNHLLQVLDLDNNSFASVITSSALLQYFNQYPAKMISFRVSNNHITGLPPTTKMLGVIRARLPNLQAFDLGSNPFLCPPDYSAYEYSLGCTHILIEKISVANNAGVQITTYLSTDIAFKHLPVDLIVPHLSVNLMNTTAGVDADEWFLVPSIDLMTLVDANTNKYKATFSITEADAVSLFGDSFQSITPDKVRILFDGKCVSIHESRKKDAAVDSRFNDAVLRESEERYRRTSQGADDLKILVEFYGISKCPGYISTVNELINPFIRQYPELLQIVDIRFVSQADAESRYSAHGITMHGQGEVFGDRFLMCLQEYADYFIFNDVTSCLYEDGTSSSIPYAIEDCLDQVISDKALQKKIMDCKDGEMATSLFVESKKRCRQLGAAFSCTIFADSQLVCPYGDATCPFDPFDIESFAVYLCNLYRAKNSYIHKMCENILK
;
A
#
# COMPACT_ATOMS: atom_id res chain seq x y z
N MET A 1 -7.75 25.30 82.46
CA MET A 1 -8.40 24.54 81.37
C MET A 1 -8.34 25.33 80.06
N ILE A 2 -7.15 25.55 79.49
CA ILE A 2 -6.97 25.99 78.09
C ILE A 2 -5.58 25.49 77.68
N SER A 3 -5.41 24.21 77.39
CA SER A 3 -4.16 23.68 76.79
C SER A 3 -4.35 22.28 76.19
N ALA A 4 -5.53 22.02 75.63
CA ALA A 4 -5.85 20.74 74.97
C ALA A 4 -6.50 20.93 73.59
N LEU A 5 -6.58 22.17 73.07
CA LEU A 5 -7.26 22.49 71.81
C LEU A 5 -6.34 23.04 70.71
N LEU A 6 -5.02 22.96 70.86
CA LEU A 6 -4.05 23.53 69.90
C LEU A 6 -3.01 22.53 69.39
N LEU A 7 -3.30 21.22 69.45
CA LEU A 7 -2.46 20.16 68.88
C LEU A 7 -3.19 19.33 67.81
N LEU A 8 -4.10 19.96 67.06
CA LEU A 8 -4.83 19.35 65.92
C LEU A 8 -4.68 20.12 64.61
N LEU A 9 -3.68 21.00 64.52
CA LEU A 9 -3.33 21.69 63.28
C LEU A 9 -1.82 21.53 63.06
N LEU A 10 -1.44 21.05 61.87
CA LEU A 10 -0.08 20.80 61.36
C LEU A 10 0.39 19.35 61.46
N VAL A 11 -0.15 18.46 60.61
CA VAL A 11 0.52 18.03 59.35
C VAL A 11 -0.58 17.57 58.38
N ALA A 12 -1.27 18.53 57.75
CA ALA A 12 -1.83 18.23 56.44
C ALA A 12 -0.64 18.34 55.48
N ALA A 13 0.03 17.22 55.23
CA ALA A 13 0.87 17.13 54.05
C ALA A 13 -0.04 17.49 52.88
N SER A 14 0.31 18.54 52.13
CA SER A 14 -0.43 18.96 50.95
C SER A 14 -0.46 17.78 49.99
N ALA A 15 -1.55 17.02 49.97
CA ALA A 15 -1.76 16.05 48.92
C ALA A 15 -1.84 16.86 47.62
N ALA A 16 -0.84 16.69 46.77
CA ALA A 16 -0.74 17.40 45.49
C ALA A 16 -1.55 16.71 44.38
N TYR A 17 -2.32 15.69 44.75
CA TYR A 17 -3.37 15.08 43.95
C TYR A 17 -4.67 15.08 44.76
N THR A 18 -5.81 15.11 44.08
CA THR A 18 -7.13 15.15 44.71
C THR A 18 -7.67 13.73 45.00
N GLU A 19 -8.61 13.61 45.93
CA GLU A 19 -9.35 12.35 46.17
C GLU A 19 -10.08 11.89 44.90
N GLU A 20 -10.57 12.85 44.10
CA GLU A 20 -11.20 12.60 42.81
C GLU A 20 -10.24 11.99 41.78
N GLN A 21 -9.00 12.49 41.70
CA GLN A 21 -7.97 11.93 40.83
C GLN A 21 -7.62 10.50 41.22
N LEU A 22 -7.42 10.24 42.52
CA LEU A 22 -7.12 8.89 43.02
C LEU A 22 -8.29 7.93 42.75
N SER A 23 -9.53 8.38 43.01
CA SER A 23 -10.74 7.62 42.70
C SER A 23 -10.85 7.30 41.20
N CYS A 24 -10.51 8.25 40.33
CA CYS A 24 -10.52 8.03 38.89
C CYS A 24 -9.47 7.01 38.43
N LEU A 25 -8.28 6.99 39.04
CA LEU A 25 -7.27 5.95 38.78
C LEU A 25 -7.78 4.56 39.19
N TYR A 26 -8.48 4.44 40.32
CA TYR A 26 -9.09 3.16 40.71
C TYR A 26 -10.15 2.69 39.72
N ARG A 27 -10.98 3.61 39.22
CA ARG A 27 -11.93 3.28 38.15
C ARG A 27 -11.24 2.86 36.87
N LEU A 28 -10.17 3.55 36.48
CA LEU A 28 -9.36 3.17 35.32
C LEU A 28 -8.84 1.74 35.47
N TYR A 29 -8.31 1.39 36.65
CA TYR A 29 -7.87 0.04 36.95
C TYR A 29 -9.01 -0.98 36.86
N ASP A 30 -10.15 -0.72 37.51
CA ASP A 30 -11.27 -1.66 37.55
C ASP A 30 -11.95 -1.85 36.19
N GLU A 31 -12.30 -0.74 35.53
CA GLU A 31 -13.07 -0.72 34.30
C GLU A 31 -12.27 -1.26 33.10
N THR A 32 -10.95 -1.37 33.22
CA THR A 32 -10.07 -1.89 32.15
C THR A 32 -9.34 -3.18 32.53
N GLY A 33 -9.84 -3.92 33.52
CA GLY A 33 -9.37 -5.26 33.85
C GLY A 33 -7.99 -5.30 34.51
N GLY A 34 -7.72 -4.38 35.44
CA GLY A 34 -6.46 -4.15 36.14
C GLY A 34 -5.74 -5.38 36.67
N GLU A 35 -6.48 -6.40 37.12
CA GLU A 35 -5.91 -7.66 37.61
C GLU A 35 -5.11 -8.39 36.51
N ASN A 36 -5.49 -8.23 35.25
CA ASN A 36 -4.91 -8.88 34.07
C ASN A 36 -3.91 -8.01 33.30
N TRP A 37 -3.62 -6.80 33.77
CA TRP A 37 -2.58 -5.97 33.17
C TRP A 37 -1.21 -6.63 33.30
N HIS A 38 -0.36 -6.42 32.29
CA HIS A 38 1.02 -6.93 32.28
C HIS A 38 1.87 -6.28 33.38
N VAL A 39 1.77 -4.96 33.52
CA VAL A 39 2.46 -4.11 34.48
C VAL A 39 1.41 -3.41 35.34
N LYS A 40 1.35 -3.80 36.61
CA LYS A 40 0.41 -3.27 37.62
C LYS A 40 1.11 -2.97 38.95
N THR A 41 2.41 -2.69 38.91
CA THR A 41 3.21 -2.43 40.11
C THR A 41 2.63 -1.27 40.91
N HIS A 42 2.42 -1.49 42.21
CA HIS A 42 1.81 -0.57 43.18
C HIS A 42 0.35 -0.17 42.91
N TRP A 43 -0.30 -0.71 41.89
CA TRP A 43 -1.74 -0.53 41.74
C TRP A 43 -2.48 -1.40 42.76
N PRO A 44 -3.26 -0.81 43.69
CA PRO A 44 -3.89 -1.59 44.74
C PRO A 44 -5.16 -2.29 44.23
N PRO A 45 -5.31 -3.60 44.45
CA PRO A 45 -6.59 -4.27 44.25
C PRO A 45 -7.65 -3.69 45.21
N PRO A 46 -8.95 -3.88 44.93
CA PRO A 46 -10.03 -3.24 45.69
C PRO A 46 -9.92 -3.38 47.21
N GLU A 47 -9.42 -4.52 47.72
CA GLU A 47 -9.31 -4.79 49.16
C GLU A 47 -8.24 -3.96 49.86
N LEU A 48 -7.27 -3.44 49.11
CA LEU A 48 -6.13 -2.68 49.65
C LEU A 48 -6.29 -1.17 49.50
N ARG A 49 -7.39 -0.67 48.93
CA ARG A 49 -7.64 0.77 48.70
C ARG A 49 -8.04 1.49 49.99
N VAL A 50 -7.05 1.82 50.82
CA VAL A 50 -7.21 2.62 52.03
C VAL A 50 -6.54 3.98 51.82
N PHE A 51 -7.28 5.07 52.04
CA PHE A 51 -6.75 6.42 51.86
C PHE A 51 -5.73 6.78 52.97
N PRO A 52 -4.57 7.39 52.67
CA PRO A 52 -4.09 7.83 51.34
C PRO A 52 -3.12 6.83 50.68
N HIS A 53 -3.34 6.54 49.39
CA HIS A 53 -2.35 5.90 48.51
C HIS A 53 -1.66 6.96 47.67
N ASP A 54 -0.33 6.88 47.52
CA ASP A 54 0.43 7.80 46.67
C ASP A 54 0.36 7.33 45.19
N PRO A 55 -0.45 7.97 44.33
CA PRO A 55 -0.61 7.56 42.93
C PRO A 55 0.69 7.73 42.14
N CYS A 56 1.63 8.54 42.61
CA CYS A 56 2.95 8.71 42.00
C CYS A 56 3.84 7.46 42.11
N THR A 57 3.39 6.43 42.82
CA THR A 57 4.07 5.13 42.89
C THR A 57 3.52 4.12 41.88
N PHE A 58 2.35 4.39 41.31
CA PHE A 58 1.67 3.48 40.39
C PHE A 58 2.44 3.42 39.07
N ALA A 59 2.71 2.21 38.58
CA ALA A 59 3.35 2.03 37.29
C ALA A 59 2.54 2.73 36.18
N GLY A 60 3.21 3.53 35.36
CA GLY A 60 2.57 4.33 34.31
C GLY A 60 2.08 5.72 34.75
N ILE A 61 2.15 6.07 36.04
CA ILE A 61 1.84 7.42 36.51
C ILE A 61 3.14 8.17 36.79
N THR A 62 3.31 9.32 36.15
CA THR A 62 4.44 10.22 36.43
C THR A 62 3.95 11.50 37.09
N CYS A 63 4.65 11.92 38.14
CA CYS A 63 4.33 13.12 38.89
C CYS A 63 5.47 14.14 38.90
N SER A 64 5.10 15.40 39.06
CA SER A 64 6.00 16.53 39.30
C SER A 64 6.76 16.37 40.62
N LYS A 65 7.80 17.19 40.82
CA LYS A 65 8.47 17.32 42.14
C LYS A 65 7.52 17.75 43.25
N LYS A 66 6.42 18.43 42.90
CA LYS A 66 5.39 18.85 43.84
C LYS A 66 4.33 17.80 44.07
N LYS A 67 4.42 16.62 43.44
CA LYS A 67 3.48 15.48 43.50
C LYS A 67 2.17 15.67 42.71
N ASP A 68 2.13 16.62 41.78
CA ASP A 68 1.02 16.73 40.82
C ASP A 68 1.19 15.66 39.73
N ILE A 69 0.11 15.01 39.28
CA ILE A 69 0.18 14.05 38.16
C ILE A 69 0.43 14.82 36.86
N GLU A 70 1.51 14.48 36.16
CA GLU A 70 1.93 15.14 34.90
C GLU A 70 1.69 14.28 33.66
N MET A 71 1.85 12.96 33.77
CA MET A 71 1.68 12.03 32.63
C MET A 71 1.02 10.73 33.06
N ILE A 72 0.18 10.17 32.19
CA ILE A 72 -0.42 8.85 32.31
C ILE A 72 0.01 8.02 31.10
N ILE A 73 0.84 7.01 31.30
CA ILE A 73 1.45 6.18 30.26
C ILE A 73 1.15 4.71 30.54
N LEU A 74 0.16 4.16 29.84
CA LEU A 74 -0.35 2.79 30.01
C LEU A 74 -0.41 2.03 28.68
N SER A 75 0.42 2.45 27.71
CA SER A 75 0.53 1.79 26.41
C SER A 75 1.05 0.35 26.53
N GLY A 76 0.53 -0.59 25.73
CA GLY A 76 1.06 -1.95 25.63
C GLY A 76 0.86 -2.81 26.88
N ASN A 77 -0.19 -2.55 27.67
CA ASN A 77 -0.32 -3.10 29.03
C ASN A 77 -1.49 -4.07 29.22
N ASN A 78 -2.11 -4.51 28.12
CA ASN A 78 -3.25 -5.43 28.11
C ASN A 78 -4.48 -4.90 28.88
N LEU A 79 -4.76 -3.60 28.75
CA LEU A 79 -6.01 -3.01 29.24
C LEU A 79 -7.18 -3.52 28.38
N VAL A 80 -8.23 -4.02 29.02
CA VAL A 80 -9.44 -4.55 28.35
C VAL A 80 -10.68 -3.93 28.98
N GLY A 81 -11.45 -3.15 28.22
CA GLY A 81 -12.63 -2.46 28.74
C GLY A 81 -12.83 -1.07 28.15
N SER A 82 -13.65 -0.24 28.79
CA SER A 82 -13.84 1.17 28.44
C SER A 82 -13.06 2.09 29.39
N LEU A 83 -12.60 3.24 28.90
CA LEU A 83 -12.00 4.25 29.77
C LEU A 83 -13.07 4.95 30.63
N PRO A 84 -12.75 5.29 31.90
CA PRO A 84 -13.72 5.93 32.78
C PRO A 84 -13.98 7.39 32.37
N GLY A 85 -15.23 7.85 32.49
CA GLY A 85 -15.64 9.21 32.12
C GLY A 85 -14.98 10.36 32.93
N CYS A 86 -14.20 10.03 33.96
CA CYS A 86 -13.54 11.00 34.84
C CYS A 86 -12.15 11.45 34.36
N LEU A 87 -11.67 11.05 33.17
CA LEU A 87 -10.31 11.43 32.72
C LEU A 87 -10.06 12.95 32.67
N HIS A 88 -11.11 13.78 32.57
CA HIS A 88 -11.03 15.24 32.62
C HIS A 88 -10.50 15.83 33.94
N VAL A 89 -10.38 15.04 35.01
CA VAL A 89 -9.85 15.50 36.32
C VAL A 89 -8.31 15.55 36.34
N PHE A 90 -7.66 14.98 35.34
CA PHE A 90 -6.21 14.97 35.20
C PHE A 90 -5.76 16.15 34.33
N ASP A 91 -5.15 17.15 34.95
CA ASP A 91 -4.46 18.24 34.25
C ASP A 91 -3.03 17.79 33.88
N VAL A 92 -2.91 17.00 32.81
CA VAL A 92 -1.67 16.33 32.38
C VAL A 92 -1.17 16.90 31.06
N THR A 93 0.12 16.71 30.78
CA THR A 93 0.72 17.02 29.47
C THR A 93 0.57 15.85 28.50
N ASP A 94 0.64 14.61 29.00
CA ASP A 94 0.67 13.41 28.17
C ASP A 94 -0.31 12.34 28.68
N MET A 95 -1.16 11.85 27.77
CA MET A 95 -1.98 10.65 27.98
C MET A 95 -1.69 9.62 26.88
N GLU A 96 -1.20 8.45 27.29
CA GLU A 96 -0.94 7.33 26.38
C GLU A 96 -1.63 6.04 26.80
N PHE A 97 -2.47 5.52 25.92
CA PHE A 97 -3.24 4.29 26.07
C PHE A 97 -3.06 3.32 24.88
N SER A 98 -2.02 3.54 24.07
CA SER A 98 -1.83 2.86 22.78
C SER A 98 -1.61 1.36 22.92
N THR A 99 -1.96 0.57 21.91
CA THR A 99 -1.67 -0.88 21.87
C THR A 99 -2.31 -1.62 23.06
N ASN A 100 -3.62 -1.48 23.20
CA ASN A 100 -4.42 -2.18 24.21
C ASN A 100 -5.70 -2.76 23.54
N GLN A 101 -6.64 -3.26 24.34
CA GLN A 101 -7.92 -3.78 23.87
C GLN A 101 -9.08 -2.90 24.36
N LEU A 102 -8.84 -1.59 24.47
CA LEU A 102 -9.83 -0.63 24.94
C LEU A 102 -10.90 -0.38 23.88
N TYR A 103 -12.15 -0.20 24.30
CA TYR A 103 -13.29 0.01 23.40
C TYR A 103 -14.30 1.05 23.93
N GLY A 104 -15.24 1.44 23.07
CA GLY A 104 -16.25 2.45 23.37
C GLY A 104 -15.78 3.87 23.03
N GLU A 105 -16.50 4.86 23.54
CA GLU A 105 -16.15 6.27 23.30
C GLU A 105 -14.93 6.70 24.12
N PHE A 106 -14.09 7.57 23.54
CA PHE A 106 -13.02 8.19 24.30
C PHE A 106 -13.60 9.32 25.18
N PRO A 107 -13.41 9.30 26.51
CA PRO A 107 -14.04 10.25 27.42
C PRO A 107 -13.47 11.66 27.30
N ARG A 108 -14.17 12.66 27.86
CA ARG A 108 -13.64 14.02 27.97
C ARG A 108 -12.30 14.05 28.70
N VAL A 109 -11.40 14.90 28.22
CA VAL A 109 -10.08 15.14 28.79
C VAL A 109 -9.92 16.59 29.26
N ASN A 110 -8.96 16.85 30.13
CA ASN A 110 -8.61 18.23 30.48
C ASN A 110 -7.73 18.82 29.38
N CYS A 111 -8.24 19.84 28.70
CA CYS A 111 -7.55 20.47 27.58
C CYS A 111 -6.59 21.62 27.99
N SER A 112 -6.41 21.88 29.30
CA SER A 112 -5.66 23.05 29.79
C SER A 112 -4.16 22.98 29.49
N ARG A 113 -3.56 21.78 29.58
CA ARG A 113 -2.12 21.56 29.35
C ARG A 113 -1.80 20.35 28.47
N LEU A 114 -2.82 19.65 27.96
CA LEU A 114 -2.64 18.44 27.17
C LEU A 114 -1.91 18.76 25.86
N ASP A 115 -0.70 18.22 25.74
CA ASP A 115 0.20 18.38 24.59
C ASP A 115 0.20 17.13 23.71
N THR A 116 0.13 15.96 24.35
CA THR A 116 0.20 14.64 23.72
C THR A 116 -1.01 13.78 24.10
N LEU A 117 -1.70 13.23 23.10
CA LEU A 117 -2.77 12.25 23.30
C LEU A 117 -2.62 11.07 22.33
N TYR A 118 -2.21 9.91 22.85
CA TYR A 118 -1.98 8.69 22.07
C TYR A 118 -2.89 7.56 22.54
N TYR A 119 -3.70 7.00 21.65
CA TYR A 119 -4.52 5.82 21.93
C TYR A 119 -4.74 4.94 20.70
N LYS A 120 -3.78 4.96 19.78
CA LYS A 120 -3.73 4.10 18.60
C LYS A 120 -3.75 2.61 18.93
N PHE A 121 -4.13 1.79 17.95
CA PHE A 121 -4.19 0.33 18.09
C PHE A 121 -5.07 -0.11 19.29
N ASN A 122 -6.33 0.33 19.25
CA ASN A 122 -7.39 -0.03 20.18
C ASN A 122 -8.69 -0.23 19.38
N LYS A 123 -9.84 -0.22 20.05
CA LYS A 123 -11.18 -0.36 19.46
C LYS A 123 -12.08 0.81 19.86
N PHE A 124 -11.51 2.01 20.04
CA PHE A 124 -12.30 3.20 20.36
C PHE A 124 -13.22 3.58 19.20
N THR A 125 -14.38 4.14 19.51
CA THR A 125 -15.37 4.55 18.52
C THR A 125 -15.39 6.06 18.28
N SER A 126 -14.68 6.86 19.07
CA SER A 126 -14.70 8.32 18.93
C SER A 126 -13.39 8.98 19.37
N LEU A 127 -13.17 10.21 18.89
CA LEU A 127 -12.28 11.17 19.52
C LEU A 127 -12.97 11.76 20.78
N PRO A 128 -12.22 12.36 21.74
CA PRO A 128 -12.83 13.11 22.83
C PRO A 128 -13.78 14.18 22.28
N GLU A 129 -15.00 14.28 22.81
CA GLU A 129 -15.99 15.25 22.31
C GLU A 129 -15.51 16.71 22.43
N ASN A 130 -14.62 16.98 23.39
CA ASN A 130 -14.04 18.30 23.64
C ASN A 130 -12.65 18.47 23.01
N ILE A 131 -12.26 17.63 22.05
CA ILE A 131 -10.93 17.70 21.42
C ILE A 131 -10.66 19.06 20.76
N CYS A 132 -11.70 19.76 20.29
CA CYS A 132 -11.56 21.12 19.73
C CYS A 132 -11.16 22.17 20.79
N ASP A 133 -11.38 21.89 22.08
CA ASP A 133 -10.99 22.78 23.18
C ASP A 133 -9.52 22.60 23.58
N CYS A 134 -8.86 21.54 23.10
CA CYS A 134 -7.47 21.20 23.40
C CYS A 134 -6.50 22.05 22.59
N HIS A 135 -6.43 23.34 22.95
CA HIS A 135 -5.62 24.32 22.25
C HIS A 135 -4.12 24.18 22.47
N SER A 136 -3.66 23.32 23.38
CA SER A 136 -2.23 23.03 23.57
C SER A 136 -1.77 21.77 22.87
N LEU A 137 -2.70 20.99 22.29
CA LEU A 137 -2.40 19.68 21.72
C LEU A 137 -1.54 19.82 20.46
N GLN A 138 -0.36 19.20 20.49
CA GLN A 138 0.60 19.18 19.39
C GLN A 138 0.69 17.81 18.74
N TYR A 139 0.52 16.74 19.52
CA TYR A 139 0.68 15.37 19.04
C TYR A 139 -0.57 14.55 19.34
N LEU A 140 -1.19 14.04 18.27
CA LEU A 140 -2.39 13.22 18.37
C LEU A 140 -2.23 11.96 17.51
N HIS A 141 -2.20 10.81 18.17
CA HIS A 141 -2.06 9.50 17.51
C HIS A 141 -3.25 8.61 17.88
N VAL A 142 -4.14 8.43 16.93
CA VAL A 142 -5.42 7.72 17.10
C VAL A 142 -5.60 6.64 16.05
N GLU A 143 -4.56 6.33 15.28
CA GLU A 143 -4.61 5.39 14.17
C GLU A 143 -5.07 3.98 14.60
N TYR A 144 -5.77 3.28 13.71
CA TYR A 144 -6.27 1.92 13.94
C TYR A 144 -7.20 1.80 15.17
N ASN A 145 -8.29 2.54 15.15
CA ASN A 145 -9.48 2.31 15.98
C ASN A 145 -10.73 2.12 15.07
N ASP A 146 -11.91 1.93 15.67
CA ASP A 146 -13.17 1.70 14.94
C ASP A 146 -14.11 2.90 15.11
N MET A 147 -13.67 4.08 14.66
CA MET A 147 -14.44 5.33 14.76
C MET A 147 -15.52 5.47 13.68
N SER A 148 -16.06 4.34 13.24
CA SER A 148 -17.11 4.28 12.24
C SER A 148 -18.34 5.07 12.70
N GLY A 149 -18.95 5.81 11.77
CA GLY A 149 -20.15 6.60 12.05
C GLY A 149 -19.92 7.87 12.89
N HIS A 150 -18.66 8.24 13.18
CA HIS A 150 -18.33 9.51 13.84
C HIS A 150 -17.79 10.56 12.87
N VAL A 151 -18.18 11.81 13.12
CA VAL A 151 -17.74 12.96 12.33
C VAL A 151 -16.32 13.32 12.73
N PHE A 152 -15.43 13.39 11.75
CA PHE A 152 -14.10 13.97 11.90
C PHE A 152 -14.23 15.44 12.33
N PRO A 153 -13.70 15.86 13.49
CA PRO A 153 -13.83 17.23 13.96
C PRO A 153 -13.12 18.21 13.03
N SER A 154 -13.88 19.05 12.34
CA SER A 154 -13.33 19.98 11.34
C SER A 154 -12.34 20.98 11.93
N CYS A 155 -12.47 21.30 13.21
CA CYS A 155 -11.54 22.16 13.94
C CYS A 155 -10.08 21.65 13.86
N LEU A 156 -9.87 20.34 13.77
CA LEU A 156 -8.54 19.73 13.65
C LEU A 156 -7.96 19.93 12.24
N LEU A 157 -8.81 20.00 11.21
CA LEU A 157 -8.40 20.37 9.85
C LEU A 157 -8.08 21.87 9.76
N GLU A 158 -8.95 22.71 10.31
CA GLU A 158 -8.82 24.17 10.33
C GLU A 158 -7.56 24.64 11.08
N ARG A 159 -7.20 23.94 12.17
CA ARG A 159 -6.03 24.24 13.00
C ARG A 159 -4.85 23.31 12.75
N SER A 160 -4.84 22.61 11.61
CA SER A 160 -3.79 21.61 11.34
C SER A 160 -2.37 22.19 11.37
N GLU A 161 -2.18 23.50 11.15
CA GLU A 161 -0.89 24.22 11.30
C GLU A 161 -0.32 24.24 12.73
N GLN A 162 -1.15 23.95 13.73
CA GLN A 162 -0.72 23.93 15.12
C GLN A 162 -0.11 22.59 15.54
N PHE A 163 -0.43 21.51 14.83
CA PHE A 163 0.00 20.18 15.21
C PHE A 163 1.46 19.95 14.80
N GLY A 164 2.26 19.40 15.71
CA GLY A 164 3.54 18.83 15.37
C GLY A 164 3.36 17.61 14.46
N ILE A 165 2.50 16.67 14.88
CA ILE A 165 2.09 15.49 14.10
C ILE A 165 0.63 15.15 14.44
N PHE A 166 -0.20 14.94 13.42
CA PHE A 166 -1.55 14.40 13.55
C PHE A 166 -1.67 13.07 12.78
N TYR A 167 -1.84 11.97 13.50
CA TYR A 167 -1.94 10.61 12.98
C TYR A 167 -3.33 10.04 13.31
N ALA A 168 -4.17 9.87 12.28
CA ALA A 168 -5.54 9.35 12.43
C ALA A 168 -5.88 8.30 11.37
N VAL A 169 -4.87 7.59 10.87
CA VAL A 169 -5.00 6.60 9.81
C VAL A 169 -5.95 5.46 10.19
N ASN A 170 -6.77 4.99 9.25
CA ASN A 170 -7.65 3.82 9.38
C ASN A 170 -8.57 3.85 10.61
N ASN A 171 -9.41 4.88 10.69
CA ASN A 171 -10.42 5.01 11.75
C ASN A 171 -11.86 4.98 11.22
N ASN A 172 -12.05 4.88 9.90
CA ASN A 172 -13.36 4.96 9.25
C ASN A 172 -14.15 6.25 9.60
N LEU A 173 -13.43 7.34 9.86
CA LEU A 173 -13.99 8.66 10.13
C LEU A 173 -14.57 9.27 8.85
N TYR A 174 -15.64 10.06 8.95
CA TYR A 174 -16.18 10.81 7.80
C TYR A 174 -16.35 12.30 8.12
N LEU A 175 -16.38 13.15 7.11
CA LEU A 175 -16.71 14.57 7.28
C LEU A 175 -18.19 14.84 6.99
N ASP A 176 -18.78 15.81 7.68
CA ASP A 176 -20.15 16.23 7.34
C ASP A 176 -20.18 16.83 5.92
N SER A 177 -21.00 16.19 5.08
CA SER A 177 -21.22 16.43 3.64
C SER A 177 -21.45 17.87 3.19
N LYS A 178 -21.67 18.83 4.10
CA LYS A 178 -22.03 20.22 3.78
C LYS A 178 -20.86 21.19 3.68
N ALA A 179 -19.69 20.85 4.20
CA ALA A 179 -18.57 21.77 4.27
C ALA A 179 -17.36 21.30 3.47
N LYS A 180 -16.71 22.25 2.79
CA LYS A 180 -15.47 22.01 2.07
C LYS A 180 -14.32 22.23 3.04
N TYR A 181 -13.64 21.15 3.40
CA TYR A 181 -12.51 21.22 4.29
C TYR A 181 -11.21 21.01 3.52
N THR A 182 -10.28 21.93 3.73
CA THR A 182 -8.89 21.83 3.29
C THR A 182 -8.01 21.90 4.52
N PRO A 183 -7.09 20.95 4.73
CA PRO A 183 -6.14 21.05 5.85
C PRO A 183 -5.28 22.32 5.68
N ALA A 184 -5.22 23.14 6.73
CA ALA A 184 -4.34 24.30 6.85
C ALA A 184 -2.84 23.93 6.93
N SER A 185 -2.54 22.70 7.35
CA SER A 185 -1.28 21.92 7.33
C SER A 185 -0.18 22.22 8.35
N THR A 186 0.17 21.18 9.13
CA THR A 186 1.52 20.64 9.40
C THR A 186 1.36 19.12 9.70
N ASN A 187 2.13 18.26 9.02
CA ASN A 187 2.19 16.79 9.20
C ASN A 187 0.85 16.06 9.43
N PHE A 188 -0.06 16.24 8.47
CA PHE A 188 -1.40 15.67 8.52
C PHE A 188 -1.45 14.28 7.87
N ILE A 189 -1.74 13.25 8.66
CA ILE A 189 -1.66 11.85 8.25
C ILE A 189 -2.98 11.17 8.64
N ALA A 190 -3.90 11.10 7.69
CA ALA A 190 -5.28 10.67 7.91
C ALA A 190 -5.78 9.69 6.84
N GLY A 191 -4.87 8.96 6.20
CA GLY A 191 -5.22 7.97 5.19
C GLY A 191 -6.19 6.88 5.68
N GLY A 192 -6.96 6.28 4.76
CA GLY A 192 -7.89 5.18 5.05
C GLY A 192 -9.17 5.57 5.81
N ASN A 193 -9.56 6.84 5.77
CA ASN A 193 -10.82 7.36 6.32
C ASN A 193 -11.79 7.77 5.21
N ASP A 194 -13.08 7.93 5.48
CA ASP A 194 -14.09 8.34 4.47
C ASP A 194 -14.28 9.87 4.41
N LEU A 195 -13.21 10.62 4.17
CA LEU A 195 -13.20 12.08 4.36
C LEU A 195 -13.80 12.88 3.19
N HIS A 196 -13.74 12.38 1.95
CA HIS A 196 -14.27 13.08 0.78
C HIS A 196 -13.78 14.54 0.62
N LEU A 197 -12.51 14.81 0.93
CA LEU A 197 -11.97 16.18 0.90
C LEU A 197 -12.04 16.79 -0.50
N ASP A 198 -12.29 18.10 -0.56
CA ASP A 198 -12.12 18.91 -1.78
C ASP A 198 -10.74 19.58 -1.73
N PHE A 199 -9.71 18.82 -2.12
CA PHE A 199 -8.31 19.21 -2.05
C PHE A 199 -7.85 19.74 -3.41
N SER A 200 -8.16 21.01 -3.69
CA SER A 200 -7.64 21.73 -4.86
C SER A 200 -6.47 22.63 -4.45
N THR A 201 -5.36 22.62 -5.19
CA THR A 201 -4.14 23.35 -4.77
C THR A 201 -4.39 24.83 -4.54
N ALA A 202 -5.23 25.46 -5.35
CA ALA A 202 -5.61 26.87 -5.22
C ALA A 202 -6.16 27.23 -3.83
N SER A 203 -6.87 26.30 -3.18
CA SER A 203 -7.51 26.49 -1.88
C SER A 203 -6.59 26.23 -0.69
N LEU A 204 -5.43 25.61 -0.91
CA LEU A 204 -4.50 25.28 0.18
C LEU A 204 -3.81 26.53 0.72
N ALA A 205 -3.67 26.59 2.06
CA ALA A 205 -2.79 27.56 2.71
C ALA A 205 -1.32 27.23 2.44
N LYS A 206 -0.46 28.23 2.54
CA LYS A 206 1.00 28.04 2.42
C LYS A 206 1.55 27.59 3.77
N SER A 207 2.09 26.39 3.83
CA SER A 207 2.76 25.84 5.02
C SER A 207 4.14 25.31 4.67
N PRO A 208 5.18 26.14 4.81
CA PRO A 208 6.53 25.74 4.47
C PRO A 208 7.10 24.69 5.42
N ASP A 209 6.49 24.47 6.58
CA ASP A 209 6.98 23.55 7.62
C ASP A 209 6.39 22.14 7.49
N THR A 210 5.41 21.93 6.60
CA THR A 210 4.86 20.60 6.33
C THR A 210 5.94 19.67 5.77
N THR A 211 6.19 18.56 6.47
CA THR A 211 7.17 17.54 6.06
C THR A 211 6.52 16.26 5.55
N MET A 212 5.31 15.95 6.01
CA MET A 212 4.55 14.77 5.61
C MET A 212 3.09 15.15 5.35
N LEU A 213 2.51 14.61 4.30
CA LEU A 213 1.08 14.68 4.04
C LEU A 213 0.62 13.32 3.52
N ASP A 214 -0.23 12.66 4.30
CA ASP A 214 -0.88 11.41 3.89
C ASP A 214 -2.40 11.56 4.00
N ILE A 215 -3.06 11.60 2.85
CA ILE A 215 -4.52 11.55 2.74
C ILE A 215 -4.94 10.41 1.80
N SER A 216 -4.16 9.33 1.79
CA SER A 216 -4.40 8.16 0.96
C SER A 216 -5.75 7.50 1.25
N ALA A 217 -6.40 6.93 0.23
CA ALA A 217 -7.64 6.17 0.37
C ALA A 217 -8.76 6.95 1.11
N THR A 218 -8.86 8.26 0.89
CA THR A 218 -9.85 9.11 1.57
C THR A 218 -11.09 9.45 0.75
N LYS A 219 -11.22 8.88 -0.45
CA LYS A 219 -12.22 9.25 -1.48
C LYS A 219 -12.23 10.75 -1.80
N SER A 220 -11.10 11.41 -1.56
CA SER A 220 -10.91 12.83 -1.76
C SER A 220 -10.75 13.13 -3.25
N LYS A 221 -11.09 14.35 -3.65
CA LYS A 221 -11.02 14.81 -5.04
C LYS A 221 -10.45 16.21 -5.11
N GLY A 222 -10.08 16.63 -6.30
CA GLY A 222 -9.57 17.98 -6.55
C GLY A 222 -8.54 17.99 -7.68
N HIS A 223 -8.20 19.19 -8.13
CA HIS A 223 -7.17 19.38 -9.13
C HIS A 223 -5.87 19.83 -8.46
N ILE A 224 -4.77 19.13 -8.75
CA ILE A 224 -3.46 19.38 -8.17
C ILE A 224 -2.54 19.99 -9.22
N SER A 225 -2.20 21.27 -9.02
CA SER A 225 -1.03 21.88 -9.64
C SER A 225 0.20 21.54 -8.81
N PHE A 226 1.00 20.58 -9.26
CA PHE A 226 2.22 20.16 -8.55
C PHE A 226 3.23 21.30 -8.33
N PRO A 227 3.50 22.21 -9.30
CA PRO A 227 4.32 23.40 -9.07
C PRO A 227 3.81 24.27 -7.91
N GLU A 228 2.49 24.50 -7.86
CA GLU A 228 1.87 25.29 -6.79
C GLU A 228 1.95 24.56 -5.44
N LEU A 229 1.66 23.25 -5.44
CA LEU A 229 1.70 22.40 -4.26
C LEU A 229 3.07 22.42 -3.60
N PHE A 230 4.13 22.13 -4.36
CA PHE A 230 5.51 22.13 -3.81
C PHE A 230 6.04 23.53 -3.50
N ASN A 231 5.45 24.59 -4.08
CA ASN A 231 5.74 25.95 -3.62
C ASN A 231 5.06 26.29 -2.29
N LYS A 232 3.85 25.76 -2.05
CA LYS A 232 3.13 25.91 -0.78
C LYS A 232 3.74 25.06 0.32
N TYR A 233 4.16 23.84 0.01
CA TYR A 233 4.71 22.85 0.93
C TYR A 233 6.18 22.56 0.61
N SER A 234 7.03 23.58 0.68
CA SER A 234 8.42 23.51 0.21
C SER A 234 9.35 22.56 0.96
N SER A 235 8.97 22.14 2.17
CA SER A 235 9.75 21.20 3.00
C SER A 235 9.21 19.78 2.98
N VAL A 236 8.21 19.48 2.14
CA VAL A 236 7.58 18.15 2.11
C VAL A 236 8.60 17.09 1.69
N LYS A 237 8.70 16.05 2.50
CA LYS A 237 9.52 14.86 2.31
C LYS A 237 8.67 13.70 1.82
N GLU A 238 7.46 13.57 2.34
CA GLU A 238 6.54 12.48 2.01
C GLU A 238 5.17 13.05 1.65
N LEU A 239 4.73 12.71 0.44
CA LEU A 239 3.43 13.06 -0.09
C LEU A 239 2.74 11.78 -0.58
N ASN A 240 1.74 11.34 0.18
CA ASN A 240 0.95 10.15 -0.11
C ASN A 240 -0.51 10.54 -0.37
N LEU A 241 -0.91 10.47 -1.64
CA LEU A 241 -2.23 10.83 -2.13
C LEU A 241 -2.94 9.64 -2.78
N GLN A 242 -2.40 8.42 -2.64
CA GLN A 242 -2.90 7.27 -3.41
C GLN A 242 -4.35 6.91 -3.08
N GLY A 243 -5.07 6.24 -3.99
CA GLY A 243 -6.41 5.72 -3.74
C GLY A 243 -7.49 6.80 -3.62
N ASN A 244 -7.38 7.86 -4.41
CA ASN A 244 -8.31 8.99 -4.39
C ASN A 244 -8.84 9.28 -5.80
N LEU A 245 -9.52 10.42 -5.95
CA LEU A 245 -10.10 10.91 -7.21
C LEU A 245 -9.39 12.20 -7.65
N PHE A 246 -8.09 12.34 -7.36
CA PHE A 246 -7.34 13.53 -7.73
C PHE A 246 -7.03 13.56 -9.22
N THR A 247 -6.99 14.78 -9.76
CA THR A 247 -6.60 15.08 -11.14
C THR A 247 -5.42 16.04 -11.13
N GLY A 248 -4.74 16.19 -12.26
CA GLY A 248 -3.53 17.01 -12.37
C GLY A 248 -2.48 16.30 -13.23
N ASP A 249 -1.41 17.03 -13.51
CA ASP A 249 -0.26 16.53 -14.28
C ASP A 249 0.96 16.39 -13.37
N PRO A 250 1.36 15.17 -12.97
CA PRO A 250 2.55 14.93 -12.15
C PRO A 250 3.86 15.03 -12.95
N PHE A 251 3.81 15.09 -14.28
CA PHE A 251 4.98 15.18 -15.15
C PHE A 251 5.07 16.57 -15.82
N THR A 252 4.96 17.63 -15.03
CA THR A 252 5.31 18.99 -15.50
C THR A 252 6.81 19.24 -15.38
N THR A 253 7.37 20.22 -16.12
CA THR A 253 8.80 20.58 -16.02
C THR A 253 9.12 21.62 -14.95
N GLU A 254 8.12 22.29 -14.37
CA GLU A 254 8.28 23.39 -13.40
C GLU A 254 7.91 22.97 -11.97
N THR A 255 8.26 21.75 -11.56
CA THR A 255 7.62 21.12 -10.39
C THR A 255 8.35 21.41 -9.10
N LEU A 256 9.68 21.18 -9.05
CA LEU A 256 10.46 21.24 -7.81
C LEU A 256 11.54 22.31 -7.88
N LYS A 257 11.66 23.07 -6.79
CA LYS A 257 12.79 24.01 -6.63
C LYS A 257 14.11 23.23 -6.50
N PRO A 258 15.24 23.81 -6.94
CA PRO A 258 16.56 23.24 -6.65
C PRO A 258 16.69 22.96 -5.14
N ASN A 259 17.10 21.75 -4.77
CA ASN A 259 17.25 21.24 -3.39
C ASN A 259 15.96 20.89 -2.61
N HIS A 260 14.83 20.69 -3.29
CA HIS A 260 13.60 20.25 -2.63
C HIS A 260 13.79 18.99 -1.76
N LEU A 261 12.98 18.85 -0.69
CA LEU A 261 13.18 17.83 0.33
C LEU A 261 12.52 16.46 0.08
N LEU A 262 11.73 16.35 -0.98
CA LEU A 262 10.94 15.17 -1.34
C LEU A 262 11.77 13.88 -1.38
N GLN A 263 11.19 12.83 -0.80
CA GLN A 263 11.74 11.47 -0.72
C GLN A 263 10.71 10.45 -1.19
N VAL A 264 9.45 10.61 -0.79
CA VAL A 264 8.34 9.71 -1.13
C VAL A 264 7.25 10.51 -1.83
N LEU A 265 6.89 10.05 -3.03
CA LEU A 265 5.74 10.53 -3.79
C LEU A 265 4.91 9.32 -4.21
N ASP A 266 3.73 9.17 -3.60
CA ASP A 266 2.79 8.11 -3.93
C ASP A 266 1.46 8.70 -4.41
N LEU A 267 1.17 8.50 -5.69
CA LEU A 267 0.02 9.03 -6.42
C LEU A 267 -0.83 7.91 -7.02
N ASP A 268 -0.60 6.66 -6.61
CA ASP A 268 -1.24 5.49 -7.18
C ASP A 268 -2.77 5.57 -7.12
N ASN A 269 -3.48 4.90 -8.03
CA ASN A 269 -4.96 4.80 -7.99
C ASN A 269 -5.66 6.17 -7.91
N ASN A 270 -5.42 7.01 -8.91
CA ASN A 270 -6.04 8.33 -9.01
C ASN A 270 -6.52 8.57 -10.44
N SER A 271 -6.90 9.81 -10.72
CA SER A 271 -7.26 10.29 -12.06
C SER A 271 -6.24 11.30 -12.61
N PHE A 272 -4.97 11.21 -12.20
CA PHE A 272 -3.90 12.03 -12.78
C PHE A 272 -3.72 11.68 -14.25
N ALA A 273 -3.48 12.68 -15.09
CA ALA A 273 -3.37 12.53 -16.53
C ALA A 273 -2.16 13.30 -17.05
N SER A 274 -1.36 12.66 -17.90
CA SER A 274 -0.18 13.27 -18.50
C SER A 274 0.25 12.51 -19.76
N VAL A 275 1.03 13.17 -20.60
CA VAL A 275 1.66 12.57 -21.79
C VAL A 275 3.17 12.62 -21.63
N ILE A 276 3.77 11.46 -21.50
CA ILE A 276 5.21 11.29 -21.38
C ILE A 276 5.81 11.11 -22.77
N THR A 277 6.54 12.11 -23.24
CA THR A 277 7.38 11.99 -24.44
C THR A 277 8.76 11.46 -24.09
N SER A 278 9.38 10.72 -25.02
CA SER A 278 10.73 10.18 -24.83
C SER A 278 11.78 11.28 -24.58
N SER A 279 11.58 12.46 -25.16
CA SER A 279 12.46 13.63 -25.01
C SER A 279 12.31 14.36 -23.68
N ALA A 280 11.13 14.29 -23.05
CA ALA A 280 10.84 15.01 -21.81
C ALA A 280 11.00 14.15 -20.55
N LEU A 281 10.88 12.82 -20.65
CA LEU A 281 10.93 11.91 -19.51
C LEU A 281 12.16 12.12 -18.60
N LEU A 282 13.36 12.18 -19.19
CA LEU A 282 14.58 12.41 -18.42
C LEU A 282 14.62 13.81 -17.80
N GLN A 283 14.01 14.81 -18.45
CA GLN A 283 13.91 16.17 -17.92
C GLN A 283 13.01 16.20 -16.69
N TYR A 284 11.91 15.44 -16.70
CA TYR A 284 11.04 15.29 -15.53
C TYR A 284 11.78 14.68 -14.34
N PHE A 285 12.68 13.73 -14.55
CA PHE A 285 13.45 13.15 -13.44
C PHE A 285 14.65 14.00 -13.00
N ASN A 286 15.12 14.93 -13.83
CA ASN A 286 16.22 15.84 -13.48
C ASN A 286 15.85 16.82 -12.35
N GLN A 287 14.59 17.21 -12.23
CA GLN A 287 14.10 18.10 -11.17
C GLN A 287 13.94 17.41 -9.81
N TYR A 288 13.85 16.08 -9.76
CA TYR A 288 13.74 15.36 -8.49
C TYR A 288 15.09 15.27 -7.77
N PRO A 289 15.09 15.35 -6.42
CA PRO A 289 16.32 15.32 -5.64
C PRO A 289 16.89 13.89 -5.58
N ALA A 290 18.22 13.75 -5.53
CA ALA A 290 18.90 12.44 -5.53
C ALA A 290 18.54 11.53 -4.34
N LYS A 291 17.99 12.12 -3.27
CA LYS A 291 17.48 11.43 -2.08
C LYS A 291 16.07 10.85 -2.23
N MET A 292 15.48 10.93 -3.42
CA MET A 292 14.20 10.29 -3.70
C MET A 292 14.31 8.79 -3.48
N ILE A 293 13.36 8.24 -2.72
CA ILE A 293 13.29 6.82 -2.32
C ILE A 293 12.17 6.13 -3.09
N SER A 294 11.03 6.79 -3.26
CA SER A 294 9.84 6.21 -3.86
C SER A 294 9.17 7.21 -4.80
N PHE A 295 8.92 6.77 -6.03
CA PHE A 295 8.10 7.47 -7.03
C PHE A 295 7.06 6.49 -7.58
N ARG A 296 5.78 6.71 -7.25
CA ARG A 296 4.68 5.83 -7.68
C ARG A 296 3.52 6.64 -8.24
N VAL A 297 3.12 6.32 -9.47
CA VAL A 297 2.00 6.93 -10.20
C VAL A 297 1.24 5.85 -10.97
N SER A 298 1.21 4.63 -10.44
CA SER A 298 0.52 3.50 -11.03
C SER A 298 -0.99 3.70 -11.02
N ASN A 299 -1.70 2.99 -11.89
CA ASN A 299 -3.16 3.04 -11.95
C ASN A 299 -3.73 4.47 -12.14
N ASN A 300 -3.20 5.25 -13.09
CA ASN A 300 -3.68 6.59 -13.46
C ASN A 300 -4.02 6.66 -14.97
N HIS A 301 -4.11 7.87 -15.53
CA HIS A 301 -4.30 8.16 -16.97
C HIS A 301 -3.00 8.72 -17.59
N ILE A 302 -1.84 8.19 -17.20
CA ILE A 302 -0.55 8.57 -17.79
C ILE A 302 -0.37 7.81 -19.11
N THR A 303 -0.03 8.50 -20.18
CA THR A 303 0.13 7.88 -21.51
C THR A 303 1.43 8.35 -22.17
N GLY A 304 1.69 7.82 -23.36
CA GLY A 304 2.93 8.00 -24.12
C GLY A 304 3.58 6.65 -24.42
N LEU A 305 4.84 6.67 -24.83
CA LEU A 305 5.59 5.43 -24.99
C LEU A 305 6.06 4.93 -23.62
N PRO A 306 6.00 3.61 -23.35
CA PRO A 306 6.57 3.07 -22.14
C PRO A 306 8.09 3.36 -22.09
N PRO A 307 8.66 3.70 -20.91
CA PRO A 307 10.10 3.88 -20.77
C PRO A 307 10.86 2.62 -21.15
N THR A 308 11.96 2.78 -21.89
CA THR A 308 12.85 1.65 -22.21
C THR A 308 13.72 1.28 -21.01
N THR A 309 14.23 0.05 -20.96
CA THR A 309 15.22 -0.39 -19.94
C THR A 309 16.42 0.56 -19.86
N LYS A 310 16.87 1.11 -21.01
CA LYS A 310 17.95 2.11 -21.05
C LYS A 310 17.57 3.42 -20.36
N MET A 311 16.36 3.93 -20.60
CA MET A 311 15.86 5.14 -19.94
C MET A 311 15.73 4.94 -18.43
N LEU A 312 15.19 3.79 -18.01
CA LEU A 312 15.10 3.43 -16.59
C LEU A 312 16.49 3.34 -15.94
N GLY A 313 17.49 2.79 -16.64
CA GLY A 313 18.88 2.79 -16.17
C GLY A 313 19.45 4.20 -15.96
N VAL A 314 19.14 5.15 -16.85
CA VAL A 314 19.54 6.56 -16.67
C VAL A 314 18.82 7.21 -15.48
N ILE A 315 17.53 6.93 -15.30
CA ILE A 315 16.75 7.45 -14.15
C ILE A 315 17.33 6.89 -12.84
N ARG A 316 17.55 5.57 -12.75
CA ARG A 316 18.16 4.91 -11.57
C ARG A 316 19.56 5.47 -11.27
N ALA A 317 20.38 5.73 -12.30
CA ALA A 317 21.69 6.36 -12.10
C ALA A 317 21.59 7.82 -11.56
N ARG A 318 20.56 8.56 -11.96
CA ARG A 318 20.31 9.95 -11.51
C ARG A 318 19.70 10.00 -10.11
N LEU A 319 18.89 9.00 -9.75
CA LEU A 319 18.21 8.85 -8.47
C LEU A 319 18.71 7.56 -7.80
N PRO A 320 19.94 7.56 -7.27
CA PRO A 320 20.59 6.32 -6.79
C PRO A 320 19.92 5.70 -5.57
N ASN A 321 19.11 6.47 -4.84
CA ASN A 321 18.35 5.99 -3.69
C ASN A 321 16.92 5.53 -4.07
N LEU A 322 16.55 5.62 -5.35
CA LEU A 322 15.21 5.29 -5.81
C LEU A 322 15.03 3.78 -5.76
N GLN A 323 14.26 3.35 -4.79
CA GLN A 323 14.02 1.96 -4.46
C GLN A 323 12.68 1.48 -5.02
N ALA A 324 11.62 2.31 -4.97
CA ALA A 324 10.37 2.01 -5.68
C ALA A 324 10.16 2.99 -6.80
N PHE A 325 9.91 2.41 -7.97
CA PHE A 325 9.52 3.14 -9.15
C PHE A 325 8.36 2.40 -9.81
N ASP A 326 7.18 3.00 -9.78
CA ASP A 326 5.98 2.38 -10.32
C ASP A 326 5.23 3.33 -11.24
N LEU A 327 5.16 2.94 -12.51
CA LEU A 327 4.34 3.58 -13.54
C LEU A 327 3.29 2.60 -14.10
N GLY A 328 3.16 1.41 -13.51
CA GLY A 328 2.32 0.33 -14.01
C GLY A 328 0.85 0.71 -14.13
N SER A 329 0.08 -0.12 -14.84
CA SER A 329 -1.37 0.09 -14.98
C SER A 329 -1.70 1.50 -15.47
N ASN A 330 -1.00 1.99 -16.48
CA ASN A 330 -1.27 3.26 -17.13
C ASN A 330 -1.45 2.99 -18.64
N PRO A 331 -2.26 3.76 -19.38
CA PRO A 331 -2.54 3.52 -20.79
C PRO A 331 -1.35 3.91 -21.70
N PHE A 332 -0.17 3.30 -21.49
CA PHE A 332 1.00 3.48 -22.34
C PHE A 332 0.80 2.82 -23.70
N LEU A 333 1.13 3.57 -24.75
CA LEU A 333 1.01 3.13 -26.13
C LEU A 333 2.24 2.33 -26.56
N CYS A 334 2.04 1.08 -26.93
CA CYS A 334 3.13 0.20 -27.32
C CYS A 334 3.35 0.17 -28.84
N PRO A 335 4.62 0.09 -29.26
CA PRO A 335 4.94 -0.33 -30.61
C PRO A 335 4.45 -1.75 -30.94
N PRO A 336 4.06 -2.06 -32.19
CA PRO A 336 3.65 -3.41 -32.58
C PRO A 336 4.72 -4.50 -32.39
N ASP A 337 5.98 -4.11 -32.32
CA ASP A 337 7.17 -4.94 -32.08
C ASP A 337 7.61 -4.90 -30.60
N TYR A 338 6.73 -4.46 -29.70
CA TYR A 338 6.98 -4.42 -28.26
C TYR A 338 7.50 -5.78 -27.78
N SER A 339 8.74 -5.79 -27.29
CA SER A 339 9.30 -6.92 -26.57
C SER A 339 9.22 -6.63 -25.06
N ALA A 340 8.68 -7.58 -24.29
CA ALA A 340 8.65 -7.50 -22.83
C ALA A 340 10.07 -7.47 -22.20
N TYR A 341 11.13 -7.63 -23.01
CA TYR A 341 12.52 -7.51 -22.60
C TYR A 341 13.07 -6.07 -22.72
N GLU A 342 12.47 -5.24 -23.57
CA GLU A 342 12.91 -3.85 -23.82
C GLU A 342 12.07 -2.81 -23.06
N TYR A 343 10.85 -3.19 -22.68
CA TYR A 343 9.86 -2.35 -22.02
C TYR A 343 9.25 -3.10 -20.83
N SER A 344 9.10 -2.44 -19.68
CA SER A 344 8.77 -3.08 -18.39
C SER A 344 7.37 -2.77 -17.86
N LEU A 345 6.53 -2.08 -18.63
CA LEU A 345 5.20 -1.61 -18.20
C LEU A 345 4.09 -2.20 -19.07
N GLY A 346 2.89 -2.34 -18.48
CA GLY A 346 1.69 -2.81 -19.17
C GLY A 346 1.43 -2.10 -20.50
N CYS A 347 0.82 -2.82 -21.43
CA CYS A 347 0.86 -2.48 -22.85
C CYS A 347 -0.52 -2.19 -23.42
N THR A 348 -0.72 -1.00 -23.98
CA THR A 348 -1.96 -0.62 -24.67
C THR A 348 -1.68 -0.44 -26.15
N HIS A 349 -2.40 -1.15 -27.01
CA HIS A 349 -2.32 -0.97 -28.46
C HIS A 349 -3.54 -0.22 -28.98
N ILE A 350 -3.32 0.63 -29.98
CA ILE A 350 -4.44 1.24 -30.72
C ILE A 350 -4.86 0.30 -31.85
N LEU A 351 -6.04 -0.27 -31.74
CA LEU A 351 -6.65 -1.09 -32.78
C LEU A 351 -7.39 -0.20 -33.77
N ILE A 352 -7.08 -0.32 -35.06
CA ILE A 352 -7.87 0.32 -36.13
C ILE A 352 -8.95 -0.68 -36.56
N GLU A 353 -10.20 -0.44 -36.16
CA GLU A 353 -11.34 -1.33 -36.46
C GLU A 353 -11.87 -1.08 -37.87
N LYS A 354 -12.04 0.19 -38.24
CA LYS A 354 -12.67 0.59 -39.49
C LYS A 354 -12.15 1.93 -40.00
N ILE A 355 -12.18 2.11 -41.31
CA ILE A 355 -11.88 3.38 -41.98
C ILE A 355 -13.09 3.80 -42.83
N SER A 356 -13.35 5.11 -42.89
CA SER A 356 -14.29 5.72 -43.84
C SER A 356 -13.71 6.99 -44.43
N VAL A 357 -13.95 7.22 -45.72
CA VAL A 357 -13.42 8.37 -46.46
C VAL A 357 -14.58 9.23 -46.98
N ALA A 358 -14.50 10.55 -46.81
CA ALA A 358 -15.46 11.52 -47.29
C ALA A 358 -14.77 12.62 -48.11
N ASN A 359 -15.43 13.11 -49.16
CA ASN A 359 -14.89 14.14 -50.05
C ASN A 359 -15.71 15.43 -49.92
N ASN A 360 -15.27 16.33 -49.03
CA ASN A 360 -15.92 17.63 -48.76
C ASN A 360 -14.82 18.68 -48.53
N ALA A 361 -14.37 19.37 -49.59
CA ALA A 361 -13.27 20.35 -49.57
C ALA A 361 -11.89 19.77 -49.17
N GLY A 362 -11.58 18.58 -49.70
CA GLY A 362 -10.41 17.77 -49.35
C GLY A 362 -10.83 16.33 -49.07
N VAL A 363 -9.86 15.40 -48.99
CA VAL A 363 -10.12 14.00 -48.66
C VAL A 363 -10.01 13.83 -47.15
N GLN A 364 -11.16 13.73 -46.49
CA GLN A 364 -11.24 13.49 -45.05
C GLN A 364 -11.28 11.99 -44.78
N ILE A 365 -10.37 11.50 -43.95
CA ILE A 365 -10.29 10.10 -43.54
C ILE A 365 -10.68 10.02 -42.06
N THR A 366 -11.63 9.14 -41.75
CA THR A 366 -12.07 8.84 -40.39
C THR A 366 -11.68 7.42 -40.04
N THR A 367 -10.99 7.23 -38.93
CA THR A 367 -10.64 5.93 -38.36
C THR A 367 -11.43 5.69 -37.07
N TYR A 368 -11.95 4.48 -36.92
CA TYR A 368 -12.60 4.01 -35.70
C TYR A 368 -11.60 3.14 -34.95
N LEU A 369 -11.30 3.55 -33.73
CA LEU A 369 -10.22 3.02 -32.93
C LEU A 369 -10.77 2.33 -31.68
N SER A 370 -10.08 1.30 -31.20
CA SER A 370 -10.27 0.76 -29.86
C SER A 370 -8.93 0.54 -29.17
N THR A 371 -8.94 0.39 -27.85
CA THR A 371 -7.77 -0.12 -27.12
C THR A 371 -8.01 -1.56 -26.68
N ASP A 372 -6.96 -2.36 -26.63
CA ASP A 372 -6.99 -3.74 -26.17
C ASP A 372 -7.20 -3.88 -24.66
N ILE A 373 -6.83 -2.87 -23.88
CA ILE A 373 -7.14 -2.76 -22.45
C ILE A 373 -8.41 -1.91 -22.26
N ALA A 374 -9.45 -2.50 -21.67
CA ALA A 374 -10.77 -1.88 -21.47
C ALA A 374 -10.87 -0.98 -20.23
N PHE A 375 -9.98 -1.14 -19.24
CA PHE A 375 -10.20 -0.54 -17.91
C PHE A 375 -9.66 0.90 -17.75
N LYS A 376 -9.01 1.48 -18.78
CA LYS A 376 -8.41 2.83 -18.71
C LYS A 376 -8.61 3.65 -19.98
N HIS A 377 -9.26 4.80 -19.86
CA HIS A 377 -9.45 5.72 -20.97
C HIS A 377 -8.14 6.43 -21.34
N LEU A 378 -7.91 6.68 -22.63
CA LEU A 378 -6.84 7.56 -23.09
C LEU A 378 -7.23 9.01 -22.79
N PRO A 379 -6.30 9.86 -22.29
CA PRO A 379 -6.55 11.28 -22.14
C PRO A 379 -6.49 11.96 -23.52
N VAL A 380 -7.58 11.84 -24.29
CA VAL A 380 -7.64 12.21 -25.72
C VAL A 380 -7.15 13.63 -25.98
N ASP A 381 -7.60 14.60 -25.17
CA ASP A 381 -7.22 16.01 -25.33
C ASP A 381 -5.72 16.26 -25.15
N LEU A 382 -5.06 15.45 -24.32
CA LEU A 382 -3.62 15.58 -24.08
C LEU A 382 -2.80 14.84 -25.16
N ILE A 383 -3.27 13.68 -25.62
CA ILE A 383 -2.48 12.79 -26.48
C ILE A 383 -2.54 13.17 -27.97
N VAL A 384 -3.66 13.72 -28.45
CA VAL A 384 -3.85 14.07 -29.88
C VAL A 384 -2.72 14.92 -30.47
N PRO A 385 -2.18 15.95 -29.80
CA PRO A 385 -1.05 16.73 -30.30
C PRO A 385 0.23 15.93 -30.57
N HIS A 386 0.35 14.74 -29.96
CA HIS A 386 1.51 13.84 -30.10
C HIS A 386 1.28 12.72 -31.11
N LEU A 387 0.08 12.64 -31.68
CA LEU A 387 -0.29 11.62 -32.65
C LEU A 387 -0.13 12.14 -34.08
N SER A 388 0.47 11.30 -34.92
CA SER A 388 0.51 11.48 -36.37
C SER A 388 0.04 10.22 -37.08
N VAL A 389 -0.19 10.30 -38.39
CA VAL A 389 -0.70 9.18 -39.18
C VAL A 389 0.20 8.93 -40.37
N ASN A 390 0.59 7.68 -40.59
CA ASN A 390 1.24 7.26 -41.82
C ASN A 390 0.24 6.52 -42.70
N LEU A 391 0.19 6.91 -43.97
CA LEU A 391 -0.62 6.31 -45.02
C LEU A 391 0.30 5.56 -45.99
N MET A 392 0.01 4.29 -46.24
CA MET A 392 0.79 3.48 -47.19
C MET A 392 0.56 3.99 -48.61
N ASN A 393 1.64 4.24 -49.34
CA ASN A 393 1.56 4.54 -50.77
C ASN A 393 1.26 3.25 -51.54
N THR A 394 0.05 3.13 -52.10
CA THR A 394 -0.39 1.93 -52.82
C THR A 394 -0.19 2.01 -54.32
N THR A 395 0.20 3.17 -54.84
CA THR A 395 0.55 3.35 -56.27
C THR A 395 2.04 3.10 -56.53
N ALA A 396 2.88 3.18 -55.50
CA ALA A 396 4.24 2.66 -55.54
C ALA A 396 4.17 1.12 -55.66
N GLY A 397 5.02 0.55 -56.53
CA GLY A 397 4.99 -0.89 -56.84
C GLY A 397 5.11 -1.79 -55.60
N VAL A 398 4.82 -3.09 -55.77
CA VAL A 398 4.61 -4.11 -54.71
C VAL A 398 5.74 -4.22 -53.66
N ASP A 399 6.93 -3.66 -53.92
CA ASP A 399 8.11 -3.72 -53.03
C ASP A 399 8.49 -2.38 -52.36
N ALA A 400 7.71 -1.30 -52.53
CA ALA A 400 8.01 0.01 -51.95
C ALA A 400 7.34 0.18 -50.58
N ASP A 401 8.12 0.12 -49.48
CA ASP A 401 7.66 0.47 -48.11
C ASP A 401 7.60 2.01 -47.95
N GLU A 402 6.91 2.68 -48.88
CA GLU A 402 6.75 4.13 -48.90
C GLU A 402 5.52 4.56 -48.10
N TRP A 403 5.74 5.35 -47.05
CA TRP A 403 4.70 5.89 -46.19
C TRP A 403 4.64 7.42 -46.31
N PHE A 404 3.42 7.94 -46.44
CA PHE A 404 3.14 9.37 -46.41
C PHE A 404 2.72 9.80 -45.01
N LEU A 405 3.44 10.75 -44.44
CA LEU A 405 3.19 11.28 -43.10
C LEU A 405 2.15 12.40 -43.14
N VAL A 406 1.04 12.19 -42.46
CA VAL A 406 0.09 13.21 -42.04
C VAL A 406 0.50 13.66 -40.63
N PRO A 407 0.95 14.91 -40.46
CA PRO A 407 1.64 15.33 -39.23
C PRO A 407 0.73 15.48 -38.01
N SER A 408 -0.59 15.52 -38.19
CA SER A 408 -1.55 15.73 -37.11
C SER A 408 -2.88 15.02 -37.36
N ILE A 409 -3.56 14.68 -36.27
CA ILE A 409 -4.96 14.28 -36.27
C ILE A 409 -5.82 15.53 -36.04
N ASP A 410 -6.81 15.78 -36.91
CA ASP A 410 -7.68 16.98 -36.83
C ASP A 410 -8.61 16.92 -35.61
N LEU A 411 -9.14 15.73 -35.31
CA LEU A 411 -10.06 15.52 -34.19
C LEU A 411 -10.03 14.06 -33.75
N MET A 412 -9.95 13.81 -32.44
CA MET A 412 -10.20 12.50 -31.85
C MET A 412 -11.23 12.63 -30.73
N THR A 413 -12.18 11.71 -30.65
CA THR A 413 -13.28 11.75 -29.65
C THR A 413 -13.53 10.35 -29.09
N LEU A 414 -13.82 10.25 -27.79
CA LEU A 414 -14.32 9.03 -27.17
C LEU A 414 -15.79 8.84 -27.57
N VAL A 415 -16.11 7.69 -28.15
CA VAL A 415 -17.45 7.36 -28.69
C VAL A 415 -18.17 6.37 -27.79
N ASP A 416 -17.43 5.45 -27.16
CA ASP A 416 -17.97 4.51 -26.17
C ASP A 416 -16.94 4.31 -25.06
N ALA A 417 -17.27 4.82 -23.86
CA ALA A 417 -16.43 4.68 -22.68
C ALA A 417 -16.32 3.22 -22.22
N ASN A 418 -17.39 2.44 -22.29
CA ASN A 418 -17.39 1.07 -21.75
C ASN A 418 -16.49 0.12 -22.55
N THR A 419 -16.26 0.44 -23.83
CA THR A 419 -15.47 -0.39 -24.75
C THR A 419 -14.20 0.31 -25.23
N ASN A 420 -13.83 1.46 -24.66
CA ASN A 420 -12.71 2.29 -25.08
C ASN A 420 -12.65 2.52 -26.60
N LYS A 421 -13.78 2.91 -27.19
CA LYS A 421 -13.84 3.21 -28.63
C LYS A 421 -13.71 4.69 -28.88
N TYR A 422 -12.89 5.02 -29.87
CA TYR A 422 -12.61 6.38 -30.28
C TYR A 422 -12.87 6.55 -31.78
N LYS A 423 -13.13 7.79 -32.18
CA LYS A 423 -13.19 8.21 -33.58
C LYS A 423 -12.14 9.27 -33.81
N ALA A 424 -11.19 9.00 -34.69
CA ALA A 424 -10.15 9.94 -35.12
C ALA A 424 -10.39 10.37 -36.57
N THR A 425 -10.16 11.64 -36.88
CA THR A 425 -10.36 12.25 -38.20
C THR A 425 -9.14 13.06 -38.58
N PHE A 426 -8.70 12.93 -39.84
CA PHE A 426 -7.58 13.71 -40.40
C PHE A 426 -7.81 13.92 -41.90
N SER A 427 -7.19 14.97 -42.46
CA SER A 427 -7.44 15.41 -43.83
C SER A 427 -6.16 15.43 -44.66
N ILE A 428 -6.25 15.04 -45.93
CA ILE A 428 -5.19 15.18 -46.93
C ILE A 428 -5.70 15.94 -48.15
N THR A 429 -4.79 16.50 -48.94
CA THR A 429 -5.18 17.17 -50.19
C THR A 429 -5.68 16.14 -51.21
N GLU A 430 -6.53 16.56 -52.13
CA GLU A 430 -7.01 15.70 -53.21
C GLU A 430 -5.85 15.22 -54.11
N ALA A 431 -4.84 16.08 -54.32
CA ALA A 431 -3.63 15.72 -55.05
C ALA A 431 -2.83 14.62 -54.35
N ASP A 432 -2.65 14.71 -53.03
CA ASP A 432 -1.98 13.68 -52.24
C ASP A 432 -2.78 12.38 -52.23
N ALA A 433 -4.10 12.45 -52.10
CA ALA A 433 -4.96 11.27 -52.14
C ALA A 433 -4.88 10.53 -53.48
N VAL A 434 -4.90 11.25 -54.60
CA VAL A 434 -4.72 10.69 -55.94
C VAL A 434 -3.32 10.09 -56.10
N SER A 435 -2.29 10.75 -55.57
CA SER A 435 -0.92 10.24 -55.59
C SER A 435 -0.78 8.92 -54.83
N LEU A 436 -1.37 8.80 -53.63
CA LEU A 436 -1.20 7.65 -52.74
C LEU A 436 -2.09 6.46 -53.08
N PHE A 437 -3.28 6.71 -53.61
CA PHE A 437 -4.34 5.71 -53.76
C PHE A 437 -4.94 5.63 -55.16
N GLY A 438 -4.52 6.50 -56.10
CA GLY A 438 -5.10 6.62 -57.43
C GLY A 438 -6.52 7.19 -57.43
N ASP A 439 -7.23 7.05 -58.55
CA ASP A 439 -8.56 7.64 -58.78
C ASP A 439 -9.70 7.01 -57.93
N SER A 440 -9.41 5.97 -57.13
CA SER A 440 -10.41 5.17 -56.40
C SER A 440 -10.07 4.95 -54.91
N PHE A 441 -9.77 6.04 -54.20
CA PHE A 441 -9.39 6.08 -52.78
C PHE A 441 -10.52 5.73 -51.76
N GLN A 442 -11.68 5.22 -52.22
CA GLN A 442 -12.72 4.68 -51.33
C GLN A 442 -12.38 3.29 -50.76
N SER A 443 -11.24 2.69 -51.16
CA SER A 443 -10.84 1.31 -50.85
C SER A 443 -9.72 1.19 -49.80
N ILE A 444 -9.45 2.25 -49.01
CA ILE A 444 -8.43 2.22 -47.95
C ILE A 444 -8.88 1.26 -46.84
N THR A 445 -7.98 0.33 -46.49
CA THR A 445 -8.20 -0.70 -45.47
C THR A 445 -7.33 -0.43 -44.24
N PRO A 446 -7.71 -0.94 -43.03
CA PRO A 446 -6.97 -0.70 -41.79
C PRO A 446 -5.47 -1.00 -41.82
N ASP A 447 -5.02 -1.99 -42.59
CA ASP A 447 -3.62 -2.38 -42.75
C ASP A 447 -2.75 -1.32 -43.47
N LYS A 448 -3.38 -0.37 -44.17
CA LYS A 448 -2.72 0.72 -44.91
C LYS A 448 -2.56 2.00 -44.11
N VAL A 449 -3.00 1.99 -42.84
CA VAL A 449 -2.93 3.16 -41.95
C VAL A 449 -2.19 2.79 -40.68
N ARG A 450 -1.25 3.64 -40.28
CA ARG A 450 -0.53 3.52 -39.01
C ARG A 450 -0.73 4.78 -38.20
N ILE A 451 -1.06 4.64 -36.93
CA ILE A 451 -1.04 5.74 -35.97
C ILE A 451 0.33 5.70 -35.30
N LEU A 452 0.97 6.87 -35.25
CA LEU A 452 2.26 7.03 -34.60
C LEU A 452 2.11 7.93 -33.37
N PHE A 453 2.88 7.63 -32.34
CA PHE A 453 3.14 8.51 -31.21
C PHE A 453 4.62 8.87 -31.23
N ASP A 454 4.96 10.16 -31.21
CA ASP A 454 6.36 10.64 -31.32
C ASP A 454 7.15 9.97 -32.46
N GLY A 455 6.49 9.73 -33.60
CA GLY A 455 7.10 9.11 -34.78
C GLY A 455 7.31 7.59 -34.70
N LYS A 456 6.89 6.92 -33.62
CA LYS A 456 6.85 5.46 -33.53
C LYS A 456 5.44 4.93 -33.76
N CYS A 457 5.30 3.91 -34.60
CA CYS A 457 4.01 3.24 -34.81
C CYS A 457 3.51 2.65 -33.48
N VAL A 458 2.23 2.84 -33.15
CA VAL A 458 1.57 2.31 -31.93
C VAL A 458 0.23 1.64 -32.23
N SER A 459 -0.12 1.53 -33.51
CA SER A 459 -1.37 0.91 -33.96
C SER A 459 -1.17 -0.49 -34.52
N ILE A 460 -2.17 -1.35 -34.29
CA ILE A 460 -2.31 -2.67 -34.88
C ILE A 460 -3.69 -2.81 -35.56
N HIS A 461 -3.87 -3.86 -36.35
CA HIS A 461 -5.10 -4.14 -37.10
C HIS A 461 -5.62 -5.57 -36.80
N GLU A 462 -6.91 -5.81 -37.01
CA GLU A 462 -7.61 -7.03 -36.55
C GLU A 462 -6.99 -8.36 -37.02
N SER A 463 -6.39 -8.44 -38.22
CA SER A 463 -5.76 -9.69 -38.69
C SER A 463 -4.53 -10.07 -37.86
N ARG A 464 -3.72 -9.10 -37.41
CA ARG A 464 -2.59 -9.32 -36.48
C ARG A 464 -3.03 -9.66 -35.05
N LYS A 465 -4.26 -9.34 -34.65
CA LYS A 465 -4.80 -9.69 -33.32
C LYS A 465 -4.88 -11.20 -33.11
N LYS A 466 -5.05 -12.00 -34.17
CA LYS A 466 -5.08 -13.46 -34.11
C LYS A 466 -3.71 -14.10 -33.84
N ASP A 467 -2.64 -13.47 -34.29
CA ASP A 467 -1.26 -13.92 -34.04
C ASP A 467 -0.82 -13.55 -32.61
N ALA A 468 -1.23 -12.38 -32.11
CA ALA A 468 -1.05 -12.00 -30.70
C ALA A 468 -1.89 -12.85 -29.71
N ALA A 469 -3.04 -13.38 -30.14
CA ALA A 469 -3.86 -14.31 -29.35
C ALA A 469 -3.28 -15.75 -29.27
N VAL A 470 -2.14 -16.02 -29.91
CA VAL A 470 -1.39 -17.27 -29.71
C VAL A 470 -0.60 -17.21 -28.40
N ASP A 471 -0.08 -16.04 -28.02
CA ASP A 471 0.57 -15.82 -26.72
C ASP A 471 -0.42 -15.87 -25.55
N SER A 472 -1.68 -15.42 -25.75
CA SER A 472 -2.71 -15.48 -24.70
C SER A 472 -3.23 -16.91 -24.42
N ARG A 473 -3.17 -17.82 -25.41
CA ARG A 473 -3.55 -19.23 -25.22
C ARG A 473 -2.52 -20.04 -24.44
N PHE A 474 -1.28 -19.56 -24.38
CA PHE A 474 -0.26 -20.11 -23.48
C PHE A 474 -0.62 -19.83 -22.01
N ASN A 475 -1.22 -18.67 -21.72
CA ASN A 475 -1.67 -18.31 -20.36
C ASN A 475 -2.85 -19.17 -19.87
N ASP A 476 -3.81 -19.51 -20.72
CA ASP A 476 -4.96 -20.38 -20.36
C ASP A 476 -4.54 -21.83 -20.06
N ALA A 477 -3.49 -22.33 -20.72
CA ALA A 477 -2.95 -23.67 -20.46
C ALA A 477 -2.19 -23.72 -19.13
N VAL A 478 -1.44 -22.66 -18.81
CA VAL A 478 -0.73 -22.49 -17.53
C VAL A 478 -1.72 -22.32 -16.36
N LEU A 479 -2.82 -21.57 -16.56
CA LEU A 479 -3.90 -21.39 -15.57
C LEU A 479 -4.63 -22.71 -15.23
N ARG A 480 -4.90 -23.56 -16.23
CA ARG A 480 -5.49 -24.89 -15.97
C ARG A 480 -4.52 -25.85 -15.30
N GLU A 481 -3.25 -25.80 -15.68
CA GLU A 481 -2.22 -26.64 -15.06
C GLU A 481 -1.97 -26.23 -13.60
N SER A 482 -2.08 -24.94 -13.25
CA SER A 482 -1.98 -24.44 -11.87
C SER A 482 -3.22 -24.76 -11.04
N GLU A 483 -4.45 -24.63 -11.59
CA GLU A 483 -5.69 -25.07 -10.91
C GLU A 483 -5.68 -26.58 -10.62
N GLU A 484 -5.14 -27.39 -11.54
CA GLU A 484 -4.98 -28.83 -11.35
C GLU A 484 -3.84 -29.19 -10.40
N ARG A 485 -2.74 -28.41 -10.38
CA ARG A 485 -1.62 -28.60 -9.46
C ARG A 485 -2.03 -28.20 -8.05
N TYR A 486 -2.73 -27.08 -7.91
CA TYR A 486 -3.37 -26.62 -6.68
C TYR A 486 -4.39 -27.62 -6.15
N ARG A 487 -5.25 -28.20 -7.00
CA ARG A 487 -6.15 -29.31 -6.59
C ARG A 487 -5.38 -30.54 -6.13
N ARG A 488 -4.25 -30.88 -6.75
CA ARG A 488 -3.41 -32.02 -6.36
C ARG A 488 -2.76 -31.83 -4.99
N THR A 489 -2.29 -30.63 -4.64
CA THR A 489 -1.74 -30.31 -3.31
C THR A 489 -2.82 -30.08 -2.24
N SER A 490 -3.97 -29.50 -2.59
CA SER A 490 -5.05 -29.18 -1.64
C SER A 490 -6.02 -30.35 -1.36
N GLN A 491 -6.06 -31.39 -2.19
CA GLN A 491 -6.92 -32.57 -1.98
C GLN A 491 -6.19 -33.81 -1.42
N GLY A 492 -4.95 -33.69 -0.93
CA GLY A 492 -4.31 -34.74 -0.14
C GLY A 492 -4.21 -36.10 -0.83
N ALA A 493 -3.95 -36.10 -2.14
CA ALA A 493 -3.96 -37.33 -2.93
C ALA A 493 -2.62 -38.08 -2.94
N ASP A 494 -1.50 -37.41 -2.64
CA ASP A 494 -0.17 -38.04 -2.45
C ASP A 494 0.63 -37.21 -1.41
N ASP A 495 0.84 -37.73 -0.20
CA ASP A 495 2.14 -37.75 0.49
C ASP A 495 2.07 -37.80 2.03
N LEU A 496 2.95 -38.62 2.58
CA LEU A 496 3.21 -38.85 4.00
C LEU A 496 3.80 -37.61 4.74
N LYS A 497 3.91 -36.43 4.11
CA LYS A 497 4.55 -35.23 4.67
C LYS A 497 3.61 -34.41 5.56
N ILE A 498 4.16 -33.63 6.49
CA ILE A 498 3.42 -32.65 7.30
C ILE A 498 3.34 -31.33 6.53
N LEU A 499 2.15 -30.75 6.40
CA LEU A 499 2.00 -29.40 5.89
C LEU A 499 2.09 -28.39 7.05
N VAL A 500 3.08 -27.50 7.04
CA VAL A 500 3.27 -26.42 8.01
C VAL A 500 2.98 -25.09 7.31
N GLU A 501 2.10 -24.28 7.87
CA GLU A 501 1.60 -23.06 7.24
C GLU A 501 1.79 -21.85 8.15
N PHE A 502 2.36 -20.79 7.58
CA PHE A 502 2.66 -19.52 8.21
C PHE A 502 1.71 -18.46 7.68
N TYR A 503 0.71 -18.13 8.49
CA TYR A 503 -0.26 -17.11 8.18
C TYR A 503 0.30 -15.77 8.63
N GLY A 504 0.54 -14.87 7.68
CA GLY A 504 1.12 -13.58 8.01
C GLY A 504 1.01 -12.54 6.91
N ILE A 505 1.47 -11.34 7.24
CA ILE A 505 1.66 -10.23 6.32
C ILE A 505 3.17 -9.99 6.22
N SER A 506 3.70 -9.90 5.00
CA SER A 506 5.13 -9.92 4.66
C SER A 506 5.95 -8.84 5.34
N LYS A 507 5.31 -7.75 5.76
CA LYS A 507 5.94 -6.62 6.43
C LYS A 507 5.67 -6.55 7.94
N CYS A 508 4.89 -7.49 8.47
CA CYS A 508 4.58 -7.55 9.89
C CYS A 508 5.82 -8.00 10.69
N PRO A 509 6.21 -7.28 11.76
CA PRO A 509 7.33 -7.68 12.61
C PRO A 509 7.21 -9.11 13.13
N GLY A 510 5.99 -9.57 13.45
CA GLY A 510 5.76 -10.93 13.92
C GLY A 510 6.04 -12.01 12.88
N TYR A 511 5.69 -11.76 11.61
CA TYR A 511 6.05 -12.64 10.51
C TYR A 511 7.56 -12.67 10.29
N ILE A 512 8.19 -11.50 10.30
CA ILE A 512 9.63 -11.35 10.06
C ILE A 512 10.44 -12.02 11.15
N SER A 513 10.10 -11.80 12.42
CA SER A 513 10.73 -12.46 13.57
C SER A 513 10.58 -13.98 13.44
N THR A 514 9.38 -14.49 13.10
CA THR A 514 9.17 -15.94 12.89
C THR A 514 10.07 -16.48 11.76
N VAL A 515 10.15 -15.78 10.63
CA VAL A 515 10.99 -16.20 9.50
C VAL A 515 12.47 -16.17 9.88
N ASN A 516 12.95 -15.11 10.51
CA ASN A 516 14.37 -14.91 10.82
C ASN A 516 14.87 -15.74 12.01
N GLU A 517 14.03 -15.95 13.02
CA GLU A 517 14.42 -16.57 14.31
C GLU A 517 14.06 -18.05 14.36
N LEU A 518 13.03 -18.50 13.63
CA LEU A 518 12.59 -19.90 13.64
C LEU A 518 12.84 -20.60 12.29
N ILE A 519 12.29 -20.07 11.19
CA ILE A 519 12.21 -20.81 9.91
C ILE A 519 13.53 -20.88 9.17
N ASN A 520 14.17 -19.74 8.94
CA ASN A 520 15.43 -19.71 8.21
C ASN A 520 16.53 -20.46 8.99
N PRO A 521 16.65 -20.33 10.33
CA PRO A 521 17.56 -21.15 11.12
C PRO A 521 17.21 -22.65 11.08
N PHE A 522 15.92 -23.02 11.17
CA PHE A 522 15.47 -24.41 11.06
C PHE A 522 15.87 -25.04 9.72
N ILE A 523 15.60 -24.37 8.59
CA ILE A 523 15.95 -24.88 7.25
C ILE A 523 17.47 -25.05 7.12
N ARG A 524 18.26 -24.13 7.68
CA ARG A 524 19.73 -24.23 7.65
C ARG A 524 20.27 -25.36 8.52
N GLN A 525 19.67 -25.58 9.69
CA GLN A 525 20.16 -26.56 10.67
C GLN A 525 19.67 -27.98 10.37
N TYR A 526 18.46 -28.14 9.83
CA TYR A 526 17.83 -29.43 9.54
C TYR A 526 17.22 -29.51 8.11
N PRO A 527 17.99 -29.20 7.04
CA PRO A 527 17.48 -29.18 5.67
C PRO A 527 16.90 -30.53 5.21
N GLU A 528 17.36 -31.64 5.79
CA GLU A 528 16.87 -32.99 5.50
C GLU A 528 15.41 -33.20 5.93
N LEU A 529 14.89 -32.43 6.88
CA LEU A 529 13.49 -32.52 7.32
C LEU A 529 12.50 -32.00 6.28
N LEU A 530 12.95 -31.29 5.23
CA LEU A 530 12.11 -30.94 4.07
C LEU A 530 11.66 -32.18 3.25
N GLN A 531 12.25 -33.36 3.53
CA GLN A 531 11.75 -34.63 3.00
C GLN A 531 10.44 -35.07 3.65
N ILE A 532 10.14 -34.56 4.85
CA ILE A 532 8.96 -34.94 5.64
C ILE A 532 8.05 -33.76 5.95
N VAL A 533 8.45 -32.53 5.62
CA VAL A 533 7.68 -31.30 5.85
C VAL A 533 7.55 -30.47 4.57
N ASP A 534 6.39 -29.87 4.35
CA ASP A 534 6.12 -28.80 3.38
C ASP A 534 5.77 -27.52 4.16
N ILE A 535 6.47 -26.41 3.92
CA ILE A 535 6.33 -25.11 4.59
C ILE A 535 5.66 -24.08 3.66
N ARG A 536 4.53 -23.49 4.03
CA ARG A 536 3.82 -22.53 3.17
C ARG A 536 3.60 -21.19 3.83
N PHE A 537 3.93 -20.11 3.13
CA PHE A 537 3.42 -18.77 3.42
C PHE A 537 1.97 -18.67 2.93
N VAL A 538 1.10 -18.19 3.81
CA VAL A 538 -0.30 -17.90 3.51
C VAL A 538 -0.57 -16.45 3.87
N SER A 539 -0.95 -15.65 2.87
CA SER A 539 -1.18 -14.23 3.11
C SER A 539 -2.44 -13.99 3.96
N GLN A 540 -2.33 -13.06 4.91
CA GLN A 540 -3.49 -12.55 5.65
C GLN A 540 -4.09 -11.27 5.04
N ALA A 541 -3.55 -10.78 3.93
CA ALA A 541 -4.14 -9.68 3.20
C ALA A 541 -5.49 -10.08 2.58
N ASP A 542 -6.41 -9.11 2.53
CA ASP A 542 -7.71 -9.31 1.95
C ASP A 542 -7.67 -9.03 0.45
N ALA A 543 -8.12 -10.00 -0.37
CA ALA A 543 -8.34 -9.77 -1.80
C ALA A 543 -9.44 -8.70 -2.00
N GLU A 544 -9.12 -7.62 -2.71
CA GLU A 544 -10.06 -6.53 -2.98
C GLU A 544 -9.66 -5.80 -4.28
N SER A 545 -10.51 -5.92 -5.30
CA SER A 545 -10.23 -5.47 -6.67
C SER A 545 -10.23 -3.95 -6.84
N ARG A 546 -10.67 -3.20 -5.83
CA ARG A 546 -10.75 -1.73 -5.88
C ARG A 546 -9.40 -1.03 -5.64
N TYR A 547 -8.36 -1.75 -5.24
CA TYR A 547 -7.02 -1.21 -4.93
C TYR A 547 -5.98 -1.64 -5.98
N SER A 548 -4.91 -0.85 -6.21
CA SER A 548 -3.90 -1.10 -7.27
C SER A 548 -3.31 -2.50 -7.23
N ALA A 549 -2.92 -2.97 -6.04
CA ALA A 549 -2.34 -4.30 -5.88
C ALA A 549 -3.41 -5.41 -5.76
N HIS A 550 -4.69 -5.09 -6.03
CA HIS A 550 -5.83 -6.01 -5.95
C HIS A 550 -5.96 -6.70 -4.58
N GLY A 551 -5.54 -6.00 -3.53
CA GLY A 551 -5.63 -6.44 -2.15
C GLY A 551 -5.55 -5.26 -1.19
N ILE A 552 -5.93 -5.52 0.06
CA ILE A 552 -5.89 -4.55 1.14
C ILE A 552 -5.27 -5.19 2.38
N THR A 553 -4.42 -4.41 3.05
CA THR A 553 -3.97 -4.66 4.41
C THR A 553 -4.14 -3.40 5.24
N MET A 554 -3.98 -3.54 6.54
CA MET A 554 -4.07 -2.43 7.46
C MET A 554 -2.90 -1.44 7.30
N HIS A 555 -1.67 -1.86 6.97
CA HIS A 555 -0.51 -0.94 6.81
C HIS A 555 -0.18 -0.58 5.34
N GLY A 556 -1.16 -0.74 4.44
CA GLY A 556 -1.13 -0.19 3.09
C GLY A 556 -0.51 -1.10 2.02
N GLN A 557 -0.46 -0.59 0.78
CA GLN A 557 -0.14 -1.41 -0.40
C GLN A 557 1.27 -1.99 -0.37
N GLY A 558 2.21 -1.39 0.37
CA GLY A 558 3.56 -1.95 0.56
C GLY A 558 3.56 -3.36 1.12
N GLU A 559 2.61 -3.67 2.01
CA GLU A 559 2.42 -5.02 2.52
C GLU A 559 1.78 -5.94 1.49
N VAL A 560 0.73 -5.46 0.81
CA VAL A 560 0.05 -6.21 -0.25
C VAL A 560 1.06 -6.60 -1.35
N PHE A 561 1.96 -5.71 -1.74
CA PHE A 561 3.00 -6.01 -2.72
C PHE A 561 3.97 -7.09 -2.25
N GLY A 562 4.37 -7.06 -0.97
CA GLY A 562 5.23 -8.08 -0.40
C GLY A 562 4.53 -9.43 -0.30
N ASP A 563 3.27 -9.47 0.13
CA ASP A 563 2.48 -10.71 0.18
C ASP A 563 2.32 -11.34 -1.21
N ARG A 564 1.98 -10.54 -2.23
CA ARG A 564 1.90 -11.00 -3.62
C ARG A 564 3.21 -11.60 -4.08
N PHE A 565 4.31 -10.93 -3.76
CA PHE A 565 5.64 -11.39 -4.10
C PHE A 565 5.95 -12.73 -3.42
N LEU A 566 5.78 -12.85 -2.11
CA LEU A 566 6.10 -14.06 -1.37
C LEU A 566 5.25 -15.25 -1.82
N MET A 567 3.95 -15.06 -2.04
CA MET A 567 3.09 -16.10 -2.59
C MET A 567 3.60 -16.56 -3.97
N CYS A 568 3.93 -15.62 -4.86
CA CYS A 568 4.46 -15.97 -6.18
C CYS A 568 5.85 -16.59 -6.16
N LEU A 569 6.75 -16.13 -5.28
CA LEU A 569 8.07 -16.71 -5.07
C LEU A 569 7.92 -18.18 -4.67
N GLN A 570 7.05 -18.46 -3.70
CA GLN A 570 6.75 -19.82 -3.25
C GLN A 570 6.23 -20.72 -4.38
N GLU A 571 5.44 -20.19 -5.33
CA GLU A 571 4.87 -21.00 -6.40
C GLU A 571 5.90 -21.47 -7.43
N TYR A 572 6.98 -20.72 -7.62
CA TYR A 572 7.98 -21.01 -8.66
C TYR A 572 9.34 -21.43 -8.14
N ALA A 573 9.68 -21.11 -6.89
CA ALA A 573 10.97 -21.41 -6.29
C ALA A 573 10.90 -22.62 -5.33
N ASP A 574 12.03 -23.31 -5.17
CA ASP A 574 12.18 -24.29 -4.09
C ASP A 574 12.44 -23.59 -2.74
N TYR A 575 12.44 -24.39 -1.66
CA TYR A 575 12.64 -23.88 -0.30
C TYR A 575 13.96 -23.16 -0.08
N PHE A 576 15.04 -23.58 -0.73
CA PHE A 576 16.34 -22.97 -0.52
C PHE A 576 16.37 -21.59 -1.18
N ILE A 577 15.86 -21.48 -2.41
CA ILE A 577 15.72 -20.19 -3.07
C ILE A 577 14.75 -19.27 -2.29
N PHE A 578 13.61 -19.79 -1.84
CA PHE A 578 12.66 -19.02 -1.04
C PHE A 578 13.30 -18.50 0.26
N ASN A 579 14.01 -19.36 0.98
CA ASN A 579 14.74 -19.02 2.20
C ASN A 579 15.83 -17.97 1.95
N ASP A 580 16.59 -18.10 0.88
CA ASP A 580 17.71 -17.21 0.58
C ASP A 580 17.20 -15.83 0.14
N VAL A 581 16.16 -15.77 -0.69
CA VAL A 581 15.52 -14.51 -1.08
C VAL A 581 14.88 -13.83 0.13
N THR A 582 14.16 -14.57 0.99
CA THR A 582 13.56 -13.99 2.21
C THR A 582 14.61 -13.58 3.23
N SER A 583 15.71 -14.33 3.37
CA SER A 583 16.85 -13.91 4.21
C SER A 583 17.47 -12.61 3.71
N CYS A 584 17.60 -12.43 2.39
CA CYS A 584 18.06 -11.16 1.80
C CYS A 584 17.06 -10.03 2.05
N LEU A 585 15.76 -10.29 1.89
CA LEU A 585 14.70 -9.29 2.10
C LEU A 585 14.58 -8.82 3.55
N TYR A 586 14.98 -9.65 4.51
CA TYR A 586 14.87 -9.38 5.94
C TYR A 586 16.23 -9.27 6.65
N GLU A 587 17.31 -9.03 5.88
CA GLU A 587 18.68 -9.00 6.39
C GLU A 587 18.89 -7.92 7.46
N ASP A 588 18.19 -6.79 7.36
CA ASP A 588 18.24 -5.71 8.34
C ASP A 588 17.37 -5.94 9.59
N GLY A 589 16.69 -7.10 9.66
CA GLY A 589 15.75 -7.44 10.74
C GLY A 589 14.43 -6.68 10.67
N THR A 590 14.15 -5.96 9.58
CA THR A 590 12.94 -5.15 9.40
C THR A 590 12.22 -5.47 8.08
N SER A 591 11.07 -4.83 7.87
CA SER A 591 10.34 -4.87 6.59
C SER A 591 10.67 -3.73 5.65
N SER A 592 11.66 -2.90 6.01
CA SER A 592 11.98 -1.66 5.30
C SER A 592 12.37 -1.92 3.86
N SER A 593 12.94 -3.09 3.57
CA SER A 593 13.39 -3.53 2.26
C SER A 593 12.28 -4.04 1.34
N ILE A 594 11.04 -4.21 1.80
CA ILE A 594 9.92 -4.62 0.93
C ILE A 594 9.07 -3.39 0.55
N PRO A 595 8.76 -3.17 -0.74
CA PRO A 595 9.04 -4.01 -1.91
C PRO A 595 10.42 -3.76 -2.57
N TYR A 596 11.17 -2.83 -2.01
CA TYR A 596 12.32 -2.12 -2.55
C TYR A 596 13.53 -2.98 -2.95
N ALA A 597 13.81 -4.07 -2.22
CA ALA A 597 14.95 -4.96 -2.43
C ALA A 597 14.56 -6.26 -3.14
N ILE A 598 13.31 -6.41 -3.60
CA ILE A 598 12.84 -7.64 -4.25
C ILE A 598 13.68 -7.98 -5.48
N GLU A 599 13.87 -7.03 -6.39
CA GLU A 599 14.68 -7.26 -7.60
C GLU A 599 16.15 -7.55 -7.26
N ASP A 600 16.72 -6.78 -6.33
CA ASP A 600 18.12 -6.95 -5.91
C ASP A 600 18.34 -8.31 -5.24
N CYS A 601 17.42 -8.75 -4.39
CA CYS A 601 17.49 -10.06 -3.74
C CYS A 601 17.27 -11.21 -4.72
N LEU A 602 16.36 -11.06 -5.69
CA LEU A 602 16.22 -12.03 -6.78
C LEU A 602 17.51 -12.12 -7.61
N ASP A 603 18.17 -10.99 -7.88
CA ASP A 603 19.42 -10.95 -8.63
C ASP A 603 20.61 -11.54 -7.89
N GLN A 604 20.64 -11.38 -6.56
CA GLN A 604 21.66 -11.99 -5.72
C GLN A 604 21.50 -13.50 -5.60
N VAL A 605 20.27 -13.98 -5.51
CA VAL A 605 19.98 -15.39 -5.18
C VAL A 605 19.71 -16.25 -6.42
N ILE A 606 18.99 -15.72 -7.41
CA ILE A 606 18.52 -16.48 -8.57
C ILE A 606 19.28 -16.05 -9.82
N SER A 607 20.16 -16.91 -10.32
CA SER A 607 20.86 -16.64 -11.60
C SER A 607 19.98 -16.83 -12.84
N ASP A 608 18.90 -17.62 -12.73
CA ASP A 608 17.94 -17.87 -13.82
C ASP A 608 16.97 -16.70 -14.02
N LYS A 609 17.24 -15.87 -15.04
CA LYS A 609 16.40 -14.73 -15.41
C LYS A 609 15.00 -15.10 -15.89
N ALA A 610 14.80 -16.30 -16.44
CA ALA A 610 13.45 -16.74 -16.83
C ALA A 610 12.61 -17.08 -15.59
N LEU A 611 13.23 -17.66 -14.57
CA LEU A 611 12.59 -17.93 -13.28
C LEU A 611 12.24 -16.61 -12.55
N GLN A 612 13.18 -15.66 -12.47
CA GLN A 612 12.91 -14.34 -11.89
C GLN A 612 11.72 -13.66 -12.58
N LYS A 613 11.70 -13.68 -13.92
CA LYS A 613 10.62 -13.08 -14.70
C LYS A 613 9.26 -13.72 -14.37
N LYS A 614 9.19 -15.05 -14.28
CA LYS A 614 7.95 -15.75 -13.89
C LYS A 614 7.42 -15.32 -12.53
N ILE A 615 8.32 -15.15 -11.55
CA ILE A 615 7.96 -14.71 -10.20
C ILE A 615 7.40 -13.28 -10.23
N MET A 616 8.06 -12.38 -10.96
CA MET A 616 7.65 -10.97 -11.05
C MET A 616 6.36 -10.78 -11.87
N ASP A 617 6.21 -11.49 -12.99
CA ASP A 617 4.97 -11.49 -13.78
C ASP A 617 3.78 -11.99 -12.93
N CYS A 618 4.00 -13.03 -12.11
CA CYS A 618 2.99 -13.52 -11.17
C CYS A 618 2.61 -12.46 -10.14
N LYS A 619 3.61 -11.80 -9.52
CA LYS A 619 3.40 -10.76 -8.50
C LYS A 619 2.47 -9.67 -9.03
N ASP A 620 2.64 -9.27 -10.28
CA ASP A 620 1.89 -8.16 -10.88
C ASP A 620 0.63 -8.61 -11.64
N GLY A 621 0.39 -9.92 -11.76
CA GLY A 621 -0.71 -10.49 -12.53
C GLY A 621 -1.89 -11.05 -11.70
N GLU A 622 -2.85 -11.67 -12.40
CA GLU A 622 -4.05 -12.27 -11.79
C GLU A 622 -3.75 -13.50 -10.92
N MET A 623 -2.60 -14.15 -11.13
CA MET A 623 -2.18 -15.30 -10.33
C MET A 623 -2.05 -14.93 -8.85
N ALA A 624 -1.35 -13.84 -8.52
CA ALA A 624 -1.25 -13.36 -7.15
C ALA A 624 -2.61 -12.96 -6.54
N THR A 625 -3.54 -12.44 -7.36
CA THR A 625 -4.91 -12.14 -6.90
C THR A 625 -5.68 -13.42 -6.56
N SER A 626 -5.50 -14.48 -7.34
CA SER A 626 -6.11 -15.79 -7.09
C SER A 626 -5.57 -16.41 -5.80
N LEU A 627 -4.25 -16.34 -5.59
CA LEU A 627 -3.58 -16.79 -4.37
C LEU A 627 -4.08 -16.03 -3.13
N PHE A 628 -4.40 -14.73 -3.23
CA PHE A 628 -5.03 -13.99 -2.13
C PHE A 628 -6.43 -14.47 -1.79
N VAL A 629 -7.29 -14.68 -2.79
CA VAL A 629 -8.66 -15.15 -2.58
C VAL A 629 -8.64 -16.49 -1.85
N GLU A 630 -7.70 -17.33 -2.24
CA GLU A 630 -7.49 -18.64 -1.64
C GLU A 630 -6.93 -18.54 -0.21
N SER A 631 -5.89 -17.72 0.00
CA SER A 631 -5.32 -17.48 1.32
C SER A 631 -6.39 -16.97 2.29
N LYS A 632 -7.22 -16.00 1.87
CA LYS A 632 -8.37 -15.49 2.64
C LYS A 632 -9.38 -16.56 3.00
N LYS A 633 -9.69 -17.46 2.06
CA LYS A 633 -10.58 -18.60 2.33
C LYS A 633 -9.98 -19.50 3.42
N ARG A 634 -8.68 -19.73 3.36
CA ARG A 634 -7.94 -20.57 4.30
C ARG A 634 -7.84 -19.94 5.69
N CYS A 635 -7.53 -18.63 5.76
CA CYS A 635 -7.55 -17.84 7.00
C CYS A 635 -8.91 -17.97 7.71
N ARG A 636 -10.02 -17.87 6.96
CA ARG A 636 -11.37 -18.02 7.51
C ARG A 636 -11.69 -19.43 7.97
N GLN A 637 -11.22 -20.45 7.25
CA GLN A 637 -11.46 -21.86 7.59
C GLN A 637 -10.79 -22.26 8.90
N LEU A 638 -9.57 -21.76 9.13
CA LEU A 638 -8.77 -22.15 10.29
C LEU A 638 -8.78 -21.12 11.42
N GLY A 639 -9.38 -19.95 11.21
CA GLY A 639 -9.44 -18.88 12.21
C GLY A 639 -8.11 -18.15 12.43
N ALA A 640 -7.26 -18.08 11.41
CA ALA A 640 -5.98 -17.39 11.49
C ALA A 640 -6.18 -15.86 11.47
N ALA A 641 -6.07 -15.22 12.63
CA ALA A 641 -6.39 -13.79 12.80
C ALA A 641 -5.17 -12.89 13.07
N PHE A 642 -4.00 -13.45 13.37
CA PHE A 642 -2.80 -12.69 13.74
C PHE A 642 -1.60 -13.10 12.89
N SER A 643 -0.69 -12.15 12.66
CA SER A 643 0.57 -12.37 11.94
C SER A 643 1.72 -12.39 12.95
N CYS A 644 2.50 -13.46 13.11
CA CYS A 644 2.41 -14.76 12.44
C CYS A 644 1.55 -15.75 13.25
N THR A 645 0.69 -16.53 12.58
CA THR A 645 0.07 -17.73 13.18
C THR A 645 0.54 -18.97 12.46
N ILE A 646 0.95 -20.01 13.20
CA ILE A 646 1.47 -21.26 12.63
C ILE A 646 0.43 -22.37 12.77
N PHE A 647 0.15 -23.07 11.66
CA PHE A 647 -0.61 -24.32 11.64
C PHE A 647 0.26 -25.47 11.13
N ALA A 648 0.01 -26.68 11.63
CA ALA A 648 0.58 -27.91 11.09
C ALA A 648 -0.55 -28.93 10.87
N ASP A 649 -0.70 -29.41 9.64
CA ASP A 649 -1.83 -30.24 9.18
C ASP A 649 -3.19 -29.69 9.65
N SER A 650 -3.37 -28.36 9.48
CA SER A 650 -4.58 -27.63 9.88
C SER A 650 -4.87 -27.59 11.39
N GLN A 651 -3.94 -28.01 12.25
CA GLN A 651 -4.02 -27.80 13.69
C GLN A 651 -3.27 -26.53 14.08
N LEU A 652 -3.86 -25.70 14.93
CA LEU A 652 -3.20 -24.50 15.46
C LEU A 652 -2.02 -24.94 16.33
N VAL A 653 -0.83 -24.47 15.98
CA VAL A 653 0.42 -24.83 16.66
C VAL A 653 0.93 -23.68 17.51
N CYS A 654 1.01 -22.49 16.93
CA CYS A 654 1.60 -21.34 17.63
C CYS A 654 0.83 -20.07 17.24
N PRO A 655 -0.07 -19.58 18.12
CA PRO A 655 -0.64 -18.26 17.98
C PRO A 655 0.41 -17.19 18.31
N TYR A 656 0.41 -16.08 17.58
CA TYR A 656 1.41 -15.00 17.71
C TYR A 656 1.65 -14.57 19.17
N GLY A 657 2.91 -14.65 19.63
CA GLY A 657 3.36 -14.08 20.91
C GLY A 657 2.85 -14.80 22.17
N ASP A 658 2.31 -16.02 22.06
CA ASP A 658 1.80 -16.79 23.19
C ASP A 658 2.80 -17.84 23.69
N ALA A 659 2.87 -18.06 25.01
CA ALA A 659 3.69 -19.09 25.65
C ALA A 659 3.11 -20.51 25.53
N THR A 660 2.09 -20.71 24.69
CA THR A 660 1.33 -21.97 24.54
C THR A 660 1.78 -22.82 23.36
N CYS A 661 2.82 -22.44 22.63
CA CYS A 661 3.35 -23.24 21.53
C CYS A 661 3.86 -24.60 22.07
N PRO A 662 3.63 -25.72 21.37
CA PRO A 662 4.02 -27.06 21.83
C PRO A 662 5.54 -27.32 21.76
N PHE A 663 6.31 -26.28 21.44
CA PHE A 663 7.76 -26.21 21.37
C PHE A 663 8.20 -24.81 21.84
N ASP A 664 9.47 -24.67 22.24
CA ASP A 664 10.02 -23.36 22.60
C ASP A 664 10.30 -22.57 21.31
N PRO A 665 9.62 -21.43 21.08
CA PRO A 665 9.76 -20.66 19.85
C PRO A 665 11.16 -20.06 19.64
N PHE A 666 12.01 -20.06 20.68
CA PHE A 666 13.39 -19.61 20.61
C PHE A 666 14.41 -20.77 20.52
N ASP A 667 13.93 -22.02 20.44
CA ASP A 667 14.76 -23.21 20.30
C ASP A 667 14.38 -24.03 19.05
N ILE A 668 15.26 -23.95 18.05
CA ILE A 668 15.14 -24.62 16.75
C ILE A 668 15.07 -26.14 16.90
N GLU A 669 15.80 -26.70 17.87
CA GLU A 669 15.82 -28.15 18.12
C GLU A 669 14.45 -28.61 18.64
N SER A 670 13.83 -27.82 19.52
CA SER A 670 12.47 -28.11 20.02
C SER A 670 11.43 -28.14 18.90
N PHE A 671 11.55 -27.25 17.89
CA PHE A 671 10.68 -27.24 16.72
C PHE A 671 10.90 -28.46 15.83
N ALA A 672 12.15 -28.87 15.61
CA ALA A 672 12.49 -30.08 14.86
C ALA A 672 11.95 -31.36 15.57
N VAL A 673 12.10 -31.43 16.90
CA VAL A 673 11.53 -32.50 17.74
C VAL A 673 10.01 -32.54 17.62
N TYR A 674 9.33 -31.39 17.65
CA TYR A 674 7.89 -31.30 17.47
C TYR A 674 7.44 -31.88 16.11
N LEU A 675 8.07 -31.45 15.01
CA LEU A 675 7.75 -31.93 13.66
C LEU A 675 8.00 -33.44 13.51
N CYS A 676 9.11 -33.95 14.06
CA CYS A 676 9.39 -35.38 14.04
C CYS A 676 8.37 -36.21 14.83
N ASN A 677 7.90 -35.70 15.97
CA ASN A 677 6.82 -36.33 16.74
C ASN A 677 5.49 -36.30 15.99
N LEU A 678 5.16 -35.17 15.35
CA LEU A 678 3.96 -35.03 14.53
C LEU A 678 3.99 -35.99 13.33
N TYR A 679 5.15 -36.16 12.70
CA TYR A 679 5.32 -37.06 11.56
C TYR A 679 5.14 -38.51 11.98
N ARG A 680 5.73 -38.88 13.12
CA ARG A 680 5.56 -40.21 13.72
C ARG A 680 4.09 -40.50 14.04
N ALA A 681 3.37 -39.52 14.58
CA ALA A 681 1.95 -39.65 14.88
C ALA A 681 1.11 -39.82 13.61
N LYS A 682 1.42 -39.07 12.55
CA LYS A 682 0.71 -39.14 11.26
C LYS A 682 0.94 -40.47 10.53
N ASN A 683 2.18 -40.95 10.51
CA ASN A 683 2.60 -42.05 9.62
C ASN A 683 2.81 -43.39 10.33
N SER A 684 2.71 -43.43 11.66
CA SER A 684 2.92 -44.64 12.48
C SER A 684 4.30 -45.30 12.32
N TYR A 685 5.29 -44.58 11.77
CA TYR A 685 6.71 -44.94 11.78
C TYR A 685 7.57 -43.68 11.95
N ILE A 686 8.79 -43.85 12.44
CA ILE A 686 9.75 -42.77 12.61
C ILE A 686 10.70 -42.75 11.42
N HIS A 687 10.83 -41.60 10.75
CA HIS A 687 11.83 -41.45 9.70
C HIS A 687 13.23 -41.56 10.32
N LYS A 688 14.19 -42.18 9.62
CA LYS A 688 15.55 -42.42 10.15
C LYS A 688 16.24 -41.13 10.65
N MET A 689 15.94 -39.99 10.03
CA MET A 689 16.45 -38.68 10.45
C MET A 689 15.88 -38.26 11.81
N CYS A 690 14.57 -38.48 12.01
CA CYS A 690 13.91 -38.22 13.28
C CYS A 690 14.40 -39.11 14.42
N GLU A 691 14.92 -40.32 14.14
CA GLU A 691 15.53 -41.16 15.17
C GLU A 691 16.77 -40.55 15.81
N ASN A 692 17.50 -39.68 15.09
CA ASN A 692 18.67 -39.01 15.62
C ASN A 692 18.30 -37.73 16.38
N ILE A 693 17.27 -37.01 15.91
CA ILE A 693 16.79 -35.77 16.55
C ILE A 693 16.03 -36.08 17.86
N LEU A 694 15.40 -37.26 17.95
CA LEU A 694 14.64 -37.69 19.13
C LEU A 694 15.46 -38.47 20.17
N LYS A 695 16.77 -38.61 19.99
CA LYS A 695 17.71 -39.24 20.93
C LYS A 695 18.45 -38.18 21.71
#